data_AF-A0A835NN81-F1
#
_entry.id   AF-A0A835NN81-F1
#
_cell.length_a   1.000
_cell.length_b   1.000
_cell.length_c   1.000
_cell.angle_alpha   90.00
_cell.angle_beta   90.00
_cell.angle_gamma   90.00
#
_symmetry.space_group_name_H-M   'P 1'
#
loop_
_entity.id
_entity.type
_entity.pdbx_description
1 polymer ?
#
loop_
_entity_poly.entity_id
_entity_poly.type
_entity_poly.pdbx_seq_one_letter_code
_entity_poly.pdbx_strand_id
1 'polypeptide(L)'
;MLARKKSFTSAIVGALVALSIIALVLSLVRVEDVTLPPTVKYGMVFDAGSSHTSLFVYEWDSDKENNTGVVSQTLSCDVQGQGISSYANNPPEAGNSLRECLDKALQVVPAEKQRDVPAYLGATAGMRLLRYCCGIGGDSSDRAANSHCQDSMCPVLCILPREQNSSATEQVLAEVAKTMQEYPVAFKGARILTGEEEGAYGWITINYLLDSFTKYSPKAHTWLRPEAANIFGALDLGGASTQITFMPEGSVLSQNEASELTLYGYSYKIYTHSYLCYGQNEMLKRLAKELIVESSSSTRVQHPCYPKGYTETVSLSSFRASPCTGGSDPRLALGDSTVTLEGRGNASACLAALRKLFNFSACGQSQHCSFDGVYQPPVRGQFVAFSAFYYNFKFLNLTEGQPLAVVREAIEGLCTRSWEDLSSSYPKENPKRLPKYCANANYILTLLLDAYKFNETSWNNIIFQMKAGSADVGWTLGYMLNLTNMVPAEAPASLKGHRPSLWAAAITFIILTLILGLAALLLLLWLEDPLRSNLGLLGNRCDLIPSVVGWVLRRQNVGGGMGSKAKAIAGLLAATCVCSVIALILSVVNVKDVFLPPSTKGDPVSPVPPQYGLVFDAGSTHTSLYIYQWPADKENGTGIVSQVEACSVSGPGISSYADDPAGAGASLKPCLDKAMKIIPAEQQRETPTYLGATAGMRLLREENSTKAEQVFAEVSKAIGEYPVDFRGARILTGSEEGSFGWITVNYLLQTLVKVQLGERAGRGSGENVPEKWEHPQDTEVLGALDLGGASTQITFQPGVPVEDRNTSVFFRLYGTNYSLYSHSYLCYGQSQALKMLLAALHQASSSAQISHPCYPQGYQENLTVAELYDSPCVRAPSSASPGLVLRVTGTGDPAACGTAVQRLFNFSCGAQWPCGFNGVYQPPVRGQFLAFAGFYYTFHFLNLTHQQSLSEVNTTVLSFCRRSWTEGGFLSISFIPCCTVSPMAPQLVQSFPQDLKYLHTYCSVAIYILTLLLDGYKFNEHTWSNIHFSRQAANTDIGWTLGFMLNFTNMIPAEALLHVKGHQPGLWAGAVSFLVLAIVAGLVAVFLQCFWKTK
;
A
#
# COMPACT_ATOMS: atom_id res chain seq x y z
N MET A 1 -43.44 56.53 43.44
CA MET A 1 -42.12 55.86 43.34
C MET A 1 -42.16 54.36 43.66
N LEU A 2 -42.85 53.90 44.70
CA LEU A 2 -42.92 52.46 45.06
C LEU A 2 -43.51 51.53 43.97
N ALA A 3 -44.49 51.99 43.18
CA ALA A 3 -45.06 51.19 42.09
C ALA A 3 -44.10 50.97 40.90
N ARG A 4 -43.26 51.97 40.56
CA ARG A 4 -42.21 51.83 39.53
C ARG A 4 -41.07 50.91 39.99
N LYS A 5 -40.74 50.90 41.30
CA LYS A 5 -39.74 49.99 41.88
C LYS A 5 -40.17 48.51 41.82
N LYS A 6 -41.47 48.21 41.98
CA LYS A 6 -42.03 46.85 41.85
C LYS A 6 -41.99 46.31 40.42
N SER A 7 -42.28 47.16 39.43
CA SER A 7 -42.22 46.78 38.01
C SER A 7 -40.80 46.45 37.55
N PHE A 8 -39.81 47.25 37.99
CA PHE A 8 -38.40 47.06 37.63
C PHE A 8 -37.79 45.78 38.25
N THR A 9 -38.15 45.46 39.50
CA THR A 9 -37.70 44.23 40.16
C THR A 9 -38.32 42.98 39.56
N SER A 10 -39.60 43.00 39.18
CA SER A 10 -40.23 41.90 38.43
C SER A 10 -39.59 41.69 37.06
N ALA A 11 -39.19 42.75 36.36
CA ALA A 11 -38.53 42.65 35.06
C ALA A 11 -37.15 41.96 35.15
N ILE A 12 -36.36 42.28 36.19
CA ILE A 12 -35.04 41.66 36.42
C ILE A 12 -35.17 40.17 36.76
N VAL A 13 -36.13 39.81 37.62
CA VAL A 13 -36.39 38.40 37.97
C VAL A 13 -36.87 37.63 36.75
N GLY A 14 -37.76 38.20 35.94
CA GLY A 14 -38.20 37.60 34.67
C GLY A 14 -37.06 37.38 33.68
N ALA A 15 -36.14 38.33 33.55
CA ALA A 15 -34.96 38.19 32.68
C ALA A 15 -34.01 37.09 33.16
N LEU A 16 -33.77 36.97 34.47
CA LEU A 16 -32.93 35.92 35.05
C LEU A 16 -33.51 34.52 34.83
N VAL A 17 -34.83 34.37 34.96
CA VAL A 17 -35.53 33.10 34.67
C VAL A 17 -35.43 32.75 33.19
N ALA A 18 -35.65 33.71 32.29
CA ALA A 18 -35.54 33.49 30.85
C ALA A 18 -34.13 33.08 30.42
N LEU A 19 -33.09 33.75 30.93
CA LEU A 19 -31.68 33.41 30.65
C LEU A 19 -31.31 32.00 31.16
N SER A 20 -31.84 31.62 32.33
CA SER A 20 -31.61 30.29 32.90
C SER A 20 -32.27 29.17 32.08
N ILE A 21 -33.47 29.43 31.55
CA ILE A 21 -34.17 28.51 30.64
C ILE A 21 -33.43 28.38 29.30
N ILE A 22 -32.91 29.48 28.74
CA ILE A 22 -32.14 29.46 27.50
C ILE A 22 -30.85 28.64 27.68
N ALA A 23 -30.13 28.83 28.79
CA ALA A 23 -28.94 28.03 29.11
C ALA A 23 -29.28 26.54 29.25
N LEU A 24 -30.42 26.21 29.87
CA LEU A 24 -30.92 24.84 29.98
C LEU A 24 -31.22 24.23 28.61
N VAL A 25 -31.94 24.95 27.75
CA VAL A 25 -32.28 24.49 26.39
C VAL A 25 -31.02 24.27 25.56
N LEU A 26 -30.06 25.20 25.60
CA LEU A 26 -28.78 25.05 24.89
C LEU A 26 -27.95 23.86 25.41
N SER A 27 -28.06 23.51 26.70
CA SER A 27 -27.41 22.33 27.27
C SER A 27 -28.09 21.00 26.93
N LEU A 28 -29.34 21.03 26.42
CA LEU A 28 -30.14 19.86 26.04
C LEU A 28 -30.13 19.58 24.53
N VAL A 29 -29.50 20.43 23.71
CA VAL A 29 -29.34 20.20 22.26
C VAL A 29 -28.37 19.03 22.05
N ARG A 30 -28.84 17.96 21.39
CA ARG A 30 -28.03 16.78 21.03
C ARG A 30 -26.78 17.20 20.25
N VAL A 31 -25.63 16.77 20.73
CA VAL A 31 -24.37 16.76 19.99
C VAL A 31 -24.34 15.44 19.22
N GLU A 32 -24.52 15.51 17.90
CA GLU A 32 -24.19 14.39 17.01
C GLU A 32 -22.74 14.54 16.55
N ASP A 33 -21.99 13.46 16.63
CA ASP A 33 -20.70 13.35 15.97
C ASP A 33 -20.94 13.31 14.46
N VAL A 34 -20.53 14.38 13.78
CA VAL A 34 -20.51 14.41 12.31
C VAL A 34 -19.08 14.12 11.90
N THR A 35 -18.82 12.88 11.49
CA THR A 35 -17.67 12.55 10.65
C THR A 35 -17.90 13.18 9.28
N LEU A 36 -17.07 14.14 8.91
CA LEU A 36 -17.01 14.60 7.53
C LEU A 36 -16.46 13.43 6.67
N PRO A 37 -17.02 13.18 5.47
CA PRO A 37 -16.48 12.15 4.59
C PRO A 37 -15.00 12.45 4.29
N PRO A 38 -14.12 11.44 4.32
CA PRO A 38 -12.70 11.64 4.03
C PRO A 38 -12.55 12.17 2.61
N THR A 39 -11.86 13.29 2.46
CA THR A 39 -11.57 13.88 1.15
C THR A 39 -10.23 13.35 0.66
N VAL A 40 -10.22 12.65 -0.48
CA VAL A 40 -8.96 12.19 -1.10
C VAL A 40 -8.12 13.40 -1.51
N LYS A 41 -6.85 13.41 -1.11
CA LYS A 41 -5.82 14.37 -1.51
C LYS A 41 -4.85 13.71 -2.49
N TYR A 42 -4.13 14.54 -3.24
CA TYR A 42 -3.14 14.11 -4.21
C TYR A 42 -1.84 14.88 -4.03
N GLY A 43 -0.74 14.35 -4.52
CA GLY A 43 0.56 15.00 -4.60
C GLY A 43 1.33 14.49 -5.81
N MET A 44 2.20 15.31 -6.40
CA MET A 44 2.99 14.88 -7.56
C MET A 44 4.45 15.29 -7.46
N VAL A 45 5.35 14.39 -7.88
CA VAL A 45 6.79 14.60 -7.85
C VAL A 45 7.41 14.15 -9.17
N PHE A 46 8.15 15.06 -9.80
CA PHE A 46 9.08 14.73 -10.87
C PHE A 46 10.42 14.28 -10.28
N ASP A 47 10.84 13.06 -10.60
CA ASP A 47 12.21 12.59 -10.49
C ASP A 47 12.99 13.01 -11.73
N ALA A 48 13.76 14.09 -11.62
CA ALA A 48 14.66 14.55 -12.67
C ALA A 48 16.04 13.88 -12.53
N GLY A 49 16.09 12.60 -12.89
CA GLY A 49 17.29 11.77 -12.92
C GLY A 49 18.32 12.22 -13.96
N SER A 50 19.52 11.64 -13.92
CA SER A 50 20.59 11.99 -14.87
C SER A 50 20.34 11.51 -16.30
N SER A 51 19.61 10.40 -16.47
CA SER A 51 19.41 9.73 -17.76
C SER A 51 17.99 9.80 -18.31
N HIS A 52 17.02 10.06 -17.44
CA HIS A 52 15.60 10.20 -17.78
C HIS A 52 14.94 11.01 -16.66
N THR A 53 13.73 11.48 -16.93
CA THR A 53 12.87 12.13 -15.94
C THR A 53 11.58 11.31 -15.83
N SER A 54 11.04 11.13 -14.64
CA SER A 54 9.75 10.42 -14.44
C SER A 54 8.84 11.21 -13.50
N LEU A 55 7.54 11.19 -13.75
CA LEU A 55 6.51 11.80 -12.92
C LEU A 55 5.78 10.73 -12.12
N PHE A 56 5.65 10.94 -10.82
CA PHE A 56 4.85 10.12 -9.93
C PHE A 56 3.70 10.94 -9.35
N VAL A 57 2.49 10.39 -9.39
CA VAL A 57 1.30 10.97 -8.73
C VAL A 57 0.85 10.03 -7.63
N TYR A 58 0.68 10.60 -6.45
CA TYR A 58 0.28 9.92 -5.23
C TYR A 58 -1.09 10.39 -4.76
N GLU A 59 -1.82 9.53 -4.07
CA GLU A 59 -3.12 9.82 -3.45
C GLU A 59 -3.18 9.30 -2.01
N TRP A 60 -3.96 9.98 -1.16
CA TRP A 60 -4.20 9.56 0.22
C TRP A 60 -5.50 10.15 0.79
N ASP A 61 -6.04 9.51 1.83
CA ASP A 61 -7.20 10.02 2.57
C ASP A 61 -6.80 11.17 3.52
N SER A 62 -7.53 12.29 3.50
CA SER A 62 -7.18 13.49 4.29
C SER A 62 -7.26 13.30 5.81
N ASP A 63 -8.06 12.36 6.30
CA ASP A 63 -8.18 12.01 7.72
C ASP A 63 -7.06 11.07 8.20
N LYS A 64 -6.34 10.43 7.26
CA LYS A 64 -5.26 9.48 7.53
C LYS A 64 -3.89 9.98 7.12
N GLU A 65 -3.78 11.23 6.70
CA GLU A 65 -2.56 11.89 6.19
C GLU A 65 -1.30 11.70 7.06
N ASN A 66 -1.48 11.49 8.38
CA ASN A 66 -0.40 11.30 9.36
C ASN A 66 -0.09 9.83 9.70
N ASN A 67 -0.75 8.87 9.06
CA ASN A 67 -0.48 7.45 9.26
C ASN A 67 0.70 7.00 8.38
N THR A 68 1.37 5.91 8.77
CA THR A 68 2.39 5.29 7.93
C THR A 68 1.75 4.32 6.93
N GLY A 69 2.34 4.17 5.74
CA GLY A 69 1.87 3.24 4.69
C GLY A 69 0.55 3.58 3.98
N VAL A 70 -0.04 4.76 4.19
CA VAL A 70 -1.39 5.09 3.66
C VAL A 70 -1.40 5.77 2.30
N VAL A 71 -0.24 6.25 1.82
CA VAL A 71 -0.13 6.87 0.50
C VAL A 71 -0.02 5.80 -0.58
N SER A 72 -0.89 5.85 -1.59
CA SER A 72 -0.82 5.01 -2.79
C SER A 72 -0.31 5.79 -4.00
N GLN A 73 0.37 5.10 -4.92
CA GLN A 73 0.77 5.65 -6.21
C GLN A 73 -0.32 5.37 -7.26
N THR A 74 -0.85 6.42 -7.87
CA THR A 74 -1.94 6.34 -8.86
C THR A 74 -1.42 6.41 -10.30
N LEU A 75 -0.31 7.13 -10.53
CA LEU A 75 0.31 7.26 -11.85
C LEU A 75 1.84 7.25 -11.75
N SER A 76 2.48 6.62 -12.74
CA SER A 76 3.88 6.82 -13.09
C SER A 76 3.97 7.11 -14.58
N CYS A 77 4.75 8.12 -14.97
CA CYS A 77 4.93 8.51 -16.37
C CYS A 77 6.41 8.83 -16.64
N ASP A 78 7.02 8.09 -17.57
CA ASP A 78 8.38 8.37 -18.03
C ASP A 78 8.36 9.46 -19.10
N VAL A 79 9.13 10.53 -18.87
CA VAL A 79 9.31 11.62 -19.83
C VAL A 79 10.14 11.14 -21.01
N GLN A 80 9.68 11.43 -22.22
CA GLN A 80 10.41 11.13 -23.44
C GLN A 80 11.70 11.96 -23.51
N GLY A 81 12.84 11.28 -23.68
CA GLY A 81 14.14 11.93 -23.85
C GLY A 81 15.15 11.55 -22.77
N GLN A 82 16.14 12.42 -22.60
CA GLN A 82 17.17 12.29 -21.55
C GLN A 82 16.78 13.13 -20.32
N GLY A 83 17.48 12.94 -19.21
CA GLY A 83 17.26 13.72 -17.99
C GLY A 83 17.50 15.22 -18.21
N ILE A 84 16.84 16.09 -17.42
CA ILE A 84 16.80 17.54 -17.70
C ILE A 84 18.19 18.21 -17.84
N SER A 85 19.23 17.65 -17.21
CA SER A 85 20.61 18.14 -17.33
C SER A 85 21.18 18.05 -18.74
N SER A 86 20.63 17.20 -19.62
CA SER A 86 21.09 17.12 -21.02
C SER A 86 20.75 18.35 -21.85
N TYR A 87 19.77 19.14 -21.39
CA TYR A 87 19.30 20.35 -22.07
C TYR A 87 20.07 21.61 -21.63
N ALA A 88 21.25 21.47 -21.01
CA ALA A 88 22.07 22.60 -20.59
C ALA A 88 22.35 23.63 -21.71
N ASN A 89 22.48 23.15 -22.96
CA ASN A 89 22.71 24.00 -24.13
C ASN A 89 21.41 24.47 -24.81
N ASN A 90 20.25 23.96 -24.38
CA ASN A 90 18.94 24.37 -24.87
C ASN A 90 17.88 24.29 -23.73
N PRO A 91 17.98 25.14 -22.69
CA PRO A 91 17.17 25.03 -21.47
C PRO A 91 15.64 24.99 -21.66
N PRO A 92 15.02 25.71 -22.63
CA PRO A 92 13.58 25.64 -22.84
C PRO A 92 13.04 24.23 -23.13
N GLU A 93 13.85 23.38 -23.78
CA GLU A 93 13.45 21.99 -24.06
C GLU A 93 13.37 21.13 -22.80
N ALA A 94 14.08 21.49 -21.71
CA ALA A 94 13.93 20.82 -20.43
C ALA A 94 12.50 20.97 -19.89
N GLY A 95 11.93 22.17 -19.98
CA GLY A 95 10.54 22.43 -19.61
C GLY A 95 9.56 21.73 -20.54
N ASN A 96 9.74 21.86 -21.86
CA ASN A 96 8.88 21.23 -22.87
C ASN A 96 8.79 19.71 -22.72
N SER A 97 9.89 19.06 -22.33
CA SER A 97 9.90 17.61 -22.10
C SER A 97 8.87 17.15 -21.05
N LEU A 98 8.53 17.98 -20.06
CA LEU A 98 7.65 17.60 -18.96
C LEU A 98 6.15 17.62 -19.32
N ARG A 99 5.78 18.31 -20.40
CA ARG A 99 4.38 18.63 -20.73
C ARG A 99 3.52 17.38 -20.93
N GLU A 100 4.03 16.38 -21.65
CA GLU A 100 3.28 15.14 -21.91
C GLU A 100 2.88 14.43 -20.60
N CYS A 101 3.81 14.33 -19.65
CA CYS A 101 3.51 13.69 -18.36
C CYS A 101 2.62 14.55 -17.47
N LEU A 102 2.78 15.88 -17.50
CA LEU A 102 1.86 16.80 -16.80
C LEU A 102 0.43 16.67 -17.34
N ASP A 103 0.25 16.62 -18.66
CA ASP A 103 -1.06 16.42 -19.28
C ASP A 103 -1.71 15.10 -18.84
N LYS A 104 -0.92 14.00 -18.78
CA LYS A 104 -1.39 12.71 -18.26
C LYS A 104 -1.75 12.78 -16.78
N ALA A 105 -0.99 13.50 -15.95
CA ALA A 105 -1.30 13.65 -14.54
C ALA A 105 -2.62 14.39 -14.30
N LEU A 106 -2.92 15.43 -15.10
CA LEU A 106 -4.20 16.13 -15.02
C LEU A 106 -5.40 15.28 -15.46
N GLN A 107 -5.19 14.22 -16.24
CA GLN A 107 -6.26 13.26 -16.57
C GLN A 107 -6.60 12.34 -15.39
N VAL A 108 -5.65 12.12 -14.48
CA VAL A 108 -5.83 11.27 -13.30
C VAL A 108 -6.34 12.06 -12.10
N VAL A 109 -5.96 13.34 -11.97
CA VAL A 109 -6.36 14.21 -10.87
C VAL A 109 -7.69 14.92 -11.19
N PRO A 110 -8.73 14.81 -10.34
CA PRO A 110 -10.01 15.50 -10.52
C PRO A 110 -9.85 17.01 -10.70
N ALA A 111 -10.54 17.60 -11.68
CA ALA A 111 -10.36 19.00 -12.10
C ALA A 111 -10.53 20.02 -10.95
N GLU A 112 -11.46 19.76 -10.04
CA GLU A 112 -11.73 20.56 -8.85
C GLU A 112 -10.62 20.51 -7.80
N LYS A 113 -9.75 19.48 -7.84
CA LYS A 113 -8.63 19.30 -6.90
C LYS A 113 -7.27 19.70 -7.48
N GLN A 114 -7.15 19.83 -8.81
CA GLN A 114 -5.87 20.08 -9.49
C GLN A 114 -5.09 21.24 -8.86
N ARG A 115 -5.76 22.38 -8.60
CA ARG A 115 -5.12 23.58 -8.05
C ARG A 115 -4.56 23.41 -6.64
N ASP A 116 -5.04 22.42 -5.91
CA ASP A 116 -4.62 22.13 -4.53
C ASP A 116 -3.50 21.09 -4.47
N VAL A 117 -3.21 20.39 -5.59
CA VAL A 117 -2.21 19.33 -5.63
C VAL A 117 -0.80 19.92 -5.53
N PRO A 118 -0.05 19.67 -4.43
CA PRO A 118 1.33 20.08 -4.34
C PRO A 118 2.17 19.34 -5.39
N ALA A 119 2.86 20.12 -6.22
CA ALA A 119 3.71 19.60 -7.29
C ALA A 119 5.17 19.99 -7.05
N TYR A 120 6.07 19.02 -7.11
CA TYR A 120 7.50 19.20 -6.87
C TYR A 120 8.33 18.65 -8.02
N LEU A 121 9.53 19.20 -8.20
CA LEU A 121 10.56 18.57 -9.02
C LEU A 121 11.86 18.46 -8.23
N GLY A 122 12.38 17.24 -8.11
CA GLY A 122 13.67 16.98 -7.50
C GLY A 122 14.64 16.49 -8.57
N ALA A 123 15.76 17.19 -8.74
CA ALA A 123 16.83 16.79 -9.64
C ALA A 123 18.01 16.18 -8.87
N THR A 124 18.62 15.14 -9.43
CA THR A 124 19.65 14.35 -8.72
C THR A 124 21.05 14.57 -9.32
N ALA A 125 21.88 13.53 -9.42
CA ALA A 125 23.29 13.63 -9.81
C ALA A 125 23.54 14.28 -11.17
N GLY A 126 22.61 14.18 -12.14
CA GLY A 126 22.80 14.81 -13.45
C GLY A 126 22.92 16.33 -13.34
N MET A 127 22.03 16.96 -12.58
CA MET A 127 22.09 18.40 -12.31
C MET A 127 23.19 18.77 -11.32
N ARG A 128 23.53 17.89 -10.36
CA ARG A 128 24.73 18.08 -9.52
C ARG A 128 25.99 18.16 -10.37
N LEU A 129 26.17 17.25 -11.33
CA LEU A 129 27.32 17.26 -12.25
C LEU A 129 27.33 18.50 -13.15
N LEU A 130 26.17 18.93 -13.65
CA LEU A 130 26.07 20.12 -14.50
C LEU A 130 26.60 21.39 -13.80
N ARG A 131 26.34 21.54 -12.49
CA ARG A 131 26.86 22.65 -11.66
C ARG A 131 28.40 22.71 -11.65
N TYR A 132 29.06 21.57 -11.86
CA TYR A 132 30.52 21.43 -11.84
C TYR A 132 31.17 21.36 -13.23
N CYS A 133 30.41 21.47 -14.33
CA CYS A 133 30.95 21.40 -15.68
C CYS A 133 31.83 22.62 -16.03
N CYS A 134 33.00 22.39 -16.61
CA CYS A 134 33.88 23.44 -17.13
C CYS A 134 33.25 24.04 -18.40
N GLY A 135 32.97 25.34 -18.41
CA GLY A 135 32.31 26.02 -19.53
C GLY A 135 33.11 25.93 -20.84
N ILE A 136 32.42 25.60 -21.93
CA ILE A 136 32.89 25.81 -23.29
C ILE A 136 32.29 27.14 -23.75
N GLY A 137 33.12 28.19 -23.82
CA GLY A 137 32.73 29.49 -24.35
C GLY A 137 33.92 30.44 -24.29
N GLY A 138 34.51 30.75 -25.44
CA GLY A 138 35.60 31.71 -25.53
C GLY A 138 35.10 33.12 -25.26
N ASP A 139 35.73 33.81 -24.30
CA ASP A 139 36.05 35.21 -24.49
C ASP A 139 37.36 35.56 -23.79
N SER A 140 38.23 36.25 -24.51
CA SER A 140 39.58 36.57 -24.13
C SER A 140 39.63 37.95 -23.45
N SER A 141 39.01 38.09 -22.28
CA SER A 141 39.27 39.24 -21.41
C SER A 141 38.81 38.97 -19.98
N ASP A 142 39.72 38.56 -19.10
CA ASP A 142 39.74 39.02 -17.71
C ASP A 142 41.00 38.51 -17.00
N ARG A 143 42.09 39.27 -17.16
CA ARG A 143 43.32 39.12 -16.36
C ARG A 143 43.17 39.96 -15.10
N ALA A 144 42.51 39.46 -14.06
CA ALA A 144 42.50 40.16 -12.77
C ALA A 144 42.20 39.26 -11.57
N ALA A 145 42.84 38.09 -11.43
CA ALA A 145 42.77 37.33 -10.17
C ALA A 145 43.90 36.29 -10.07
N ASN A 146 45.16 36.71 -10.07
CA ASN A 146 46.27 35.79 -9.84
C ASN A 146 47.39 36.43 -9.03
N SER A 147 47.19 36.54 -7.72
CA SER A 147 48.27 36.82 -6.76
C SER A 147 47.85 36.44 -5.34
N HIS A 148 47.89 35.14 -5.01
CA HIS A 148 48.27 34.62 -3.69
C HIS A 148 47.98 33.11 -3.64
N CYS A 149 49.05 32.32 -3.73
CA CYS A 149 49.31 31.10 -2.94
C CYS A 149 50.54 30.39 -3.54
N GLN A 150 51.72 30.86 -3.14
CA GLN A 150 52.91 30.01 -3.01
C GLN A 150 52.94 29.61 -1.54
N ASP A 151 52.72 28.33 -1.23
CA ASP A 151 53.54 27.59 -0.26
C ASP A 151 53.12 26.10 -0.17
N SER A 152 54.17 25.29 -0.27
CA SER A 152 54.32 23.85 -0.13
C SER A 152 53.60 23.20 1.07
N MET A 153 52.49 22.48 0.79
CA MET A 153 52.09 21.17 1.35
C MET A 153 50.65 20.84 0.90
N CYS A 154 50.48 20.23 -0.27
CA CYS A 154 49.20 19.65 -0.70
C CYS A 154 49.36 18.67 -1.88
N PRO A 155 49.23 17.34 -1.68
CA PRO A 155 49.07 16.40 -2.78
C PRO A 155 47.76 15.58 -2.74
N VAL A 156 46.72 15.99 -1.99
CA VAL A 156 45.43 15.25 -1.95
C VAL A 156 44.18 16.14 -2.10
N LEU A 157 44.31 17.47 -2.08
CA LEU A 157 43.15 18.38 -2.08
C LEU A 157 42.84 19.04 -3.45
N CYS A 158 43.17 18.38 -4.56
CA CYS A 158 42.84 18.85 -5.92
C CYS A 158 41.88 17.91 -6.67
N ILE A 159 40.89 17.33 -5.98
CA ILE A 159 39.79 16.52 -6.58
C ILE A 159 38.41 17.17 -6.31
N LEU A 160 38.36 18.47 -6.01
CA LEU A 160 37.10 19.22 -6.00
C LEU A 160 37.06 20.15 -7.23
N PRO A 161 36.13 19.95 -8.19
CA PRO A 161 35.91 20.92 -9.26
C PRO A 161 35.48 22.27 -8.66
N ARG A 162 36.13 23.36 -9.07
CA ARG A 162 35.67 24.74 -8.76
C ARG A 162 34.31 24.98 -9.42
N GLU A 163 33.36 25.59 -8.70
CA GLU A 163 32.07 26.05 -9.24
C GLU A 163 32.28 27.04 -10.40
N GLN A 164 31.89 26.68 -11.62
CA GLN A 164 32.08 27.54 -12.79
C GLN A 164 30.91 27.62 -13.78
N ASN A 165 29.90 26.72 -13.74
CA ASN A 165 28.74 26.76 -14.66
C ASN A 165 27.38 26.79 -13.94
N SER A 166 27.24 27.67 -12.94
CA SER A 166 25.97 27.89 -12.21
C SER A 166 24.85 28.40 -13.14
N SER A 167 25.19 29.19 -14.15
CA SER A 167 24.22 29.83 -15.06
C SER A 167 23.38 28.84 -15.87
N ALA A 168 23.97 27.81 -16.49
CA ALA A 168 23.21 26.82 -17.27
C ALA A 168 22.29 25.96 -16.39
N THR A 169 22.76 25.62 -15.19
CA THR A 169 21.99 24.85 -14.20
C THR A 169 20.76 25.64 -13.74
N GLU A 170 20.95 26.92 -13.41
CA GLU A 170 19.87 27.84 -13.03
C GLU A 170 18.88 28.06 -14.17
N GLN A 171 19.35 28.21 -15.41
CA GLN A 171 18.49 28.36 -16.59
C GLN A 171 17.60 27.13 -16.83
N VAL A 172 18.14 25.91 -16.71
CA VAL A 172 17.36 24.68 -16.85
C VAL A 172 16.29 24.59 -15.76
N LEU A 173 16.63 24.85 -14.50
CA LEU A 173 15.64 24.86 -13.40
C LEU A 173 14.60 25.96 -13.59
N ALA A 174 14.99 27.12 -14.10
CA ALA A 174 14.08 28.24 -14.36
C ALA A 174 13.07 27.94 -15.47
N GLU A 175 13.47 27.31 -16.58
CA GLU A 175 12.54 26.93 -17.66
C GLU A 175 11.62 25.77 -17.27
N VAL A 176 12.12 24.84 -16.44
CA VAL A 176 11.30 23.80 -15.82
C VAL A 176 10.27 24.40 -14.86
N ALA A 177 10.67 25.30 -13.97
CA ALA A 177 9.76 26.03 -13.08
C ALA A 177 8.74 26.85 -13.90
N LYS A 178 9.26 27.53 -14.94
CA LYS A 178 8.59 28.04 -16.14
C LYS A 178 7.33 27.24 -16.48
N THR A 179 7.59 26.06 -16.99
CA THR A 179 6.58 25.15 -17.53
C THR A 179 5.65 24.63 -16.44
N MET A 180 6.17 24.25 -15.26
CA MET A 180 5.35 23.75 -14.15
C MET A 180 4.33 24.79 -13.65
N GLN A 181 4.66 26.08 -13.70
CA GLN A 181 3.78 27.18 -13.30
C GLN A 181 2.64 27.46 -14.30
N GLU A 182 2.76 26.99 -15.55
CA GLU A 182 1.70 27.12 -16.55
C GLU A 182 0.54 26.15 -16.29
N TYR A 183 0.78 25.07 -15.53
CA TYR A 183 -0.20 24.03 -15.23
C TYR A 183 -1.03 24.38 -13.98
N PRO A 184 -2.30 23.94 -13.91
CA PRO A 184 -3.22 24.24 -12.82
C PRO A 184 -2.93 23.41 -11.55
N VAL A 185 -1.67 23.36 -11.10
CA VAL A 185 -1.21 22.63 -9.92
C VAL A 185 -0.55 23.57 -8.91
N ALA A 186 -0.52 23.21 -7.63
CA ALA A 186 0.19 23.98 -6.61
C ALA A 186 1.70 23.69 -6.68
N PHE A 187 2.38 24.22 -7.69
CA PHE A 187 3.82 24.06 -7.84
C PHE A 187 4.57 24.68 -6.65
N LYS A 188 5.31 23.84 -5.91
CA LYS A 188 6.04 24.21 -4.70
C LYS A 188 7.53 24.48 -4.94
N GLY A 189 8.05 24.10 -6.11
CA GLY A 189 9.41 24.42 -6.52
C GLY A 189 10.16 23.25 -7.18
N ALA A 190 11.25 23.61 -7.87
CA ALA A 190 12.22 22.70 -8.44
C ALA A 190 13.55 22.83 -7.67
N ARG A 191 14.13 21.72 -7.20
CA ARG A 191 15.36 21.72 -6.40
C ARG A 191 16.31 20.62 -6.85
N ILE A 192 17.62 20.86 -6.71
CA ILE A 192 18.64 19.82 -6.80
C ILE A 192 18.81 19.20 -5.42
N LEU A 193 18.57 17.91 -5.28
CA LEU A 193 18.76 17.16 -4.04
C LEU A 193 20.26 16.93 -3.80
N THR A 194 20.70 17.00 -2.54
CA THR A 194 22.02 16.46 -2.19
C THR A 194 22.01 14.94 -2.34
N GLY A 195 23.20 14.34 -2.39
CA GLY A 195 23.28 12.88 -2.51
C GLY A 195 22.77 12.17 -1.25
N GLU A 196 23.02 12.75 -0.08
CA GLU A 196 22.58 12.27 1.21
C GLU A 196 21.05 12.35 1.36
N GLU A 197 20.45 13.42 0.84
CA GLU A 197 19.00 13.59 0.78
C GLU A 197 18.34 12.53 -0.12
N GLU A 198 18.88 12.31 -1.32
CA GLU A 198 18.42 11.26 -2.24
C GLU A 198 18.45 9.89 -1.57
N GLY A 199 19.54 9.56 -0.87
CA GLY A 199 19.67 8.34 -0.09
C GLY A 199 18.71 8.27 1.11
N ALA A 200 18.52 9.36 1.85
CA ALA A 200 17.67 9.40 3.04
C ALA A 200 16.17 9.31 2.67
N TYR A 201 15.75 10.01 1.62
CA TYR A 201 14.37 9.92 1.14
C TYR A 201 14.05 8.53 0.56
N GLY A 202 14.98 7.89 -0.13
CA GLY A 202 14.81 6.49 -0.56
C GLY A 202 14.62 5.55 0.64
N TRP A 203 15.41 5.75 1.71
CA TRP A 203 15.27 5.01 2.96
C TRP A 203 13.92 5.28 3.67
N ILE A 204 13.43 6.52 3.66
CA ILE A 204 12.11 6.87 4.18
C ILE A 204 11.02 6.14 3.40
N THR A 205 11.06 6.19 2.06
CA THR A 205 10.09 5.51 1.19
C THR A 205 9.99 4.02 1.52
N ILE A 206 11.11 3.30 1.59
CA ILE A 206 11.13 1.86 1.86
C ILE A 206 10.47 1.56 3.20
N ASN A 207 10.91 2.23 4.27
CA ASN A 207 10.43 1.93 5.62
C ASN A 207 9.00 2.44 5.85
N TYR A 208 8.55 3.46 5.11
CA TYR A 208 7.15 3.91 5.12
C TYR A 208 6.23 2.90 4.42
N LEU A 209 6.61 2.43 3.23
CA LEU A 209 5.82 1.47 2.45
C LEU A 209 5.77 0.07 3.09
N LEU A 210 6.82 -0.29 3.86
CA LEU A 210 6.90 -1.55 4.59
C LEU A 210 6.42 -1.45 6.05
N ASP A 211 5.76 -0.35 6.43
CA ASP A 211 5.22 -0.11 7.79
C ASP A 211 6.25 -0.42 8.91
N SER A 212 7.50 -0.03 8.67
CA SER A 212 8.64 -0.41 9.52
C SER A 212 8.95 0.62 10.60
N PHE A 213 8.31 1.80 10.59
CA PHE A 213 8.58 2.88 11.55
C PHE A 213 7.87 2.76 12.91
N THR A 214 6.72 2.10 12.98
CA THR A 214 5.91 2.08 14.21
C THR A 214 5.25 0.72 14.43
N LYS A 215 5.35 0.17 15.65
CA LYS A 215 4.61 -1.04 16.04
C LYS A 215 3.84 -0.79 17.32
N TYR A 216 2.51 -0.69 17.24
CA TYR A 216 1.68 -0.54 18.43
C TYR A 216 1.82 -1.76 19.36
N SER A 217 2.01 -1.52 20.66
CA SER A 217 2.03 -2.57 21.69
C SER A 217 0.75 -2.56 22.51
N PRO A 218 -0.09 -3.59 22.35
CA PRO A 218 -1.29 -3.75 23.17
C PRO A 218 -0.96 -3.88 24.66
N LYS A 219 0.18 -4.49 25.02
CA LYS A 219 0.58 -4.67 26.44
C LYS A 219 0.97 -3.35 27.10
N ALA A 220 1.61 -2.44 26.37
CA ALA A 220 2.08 -1.16 26.89
C ALA A 220 1.11 0.00 26.60
N HIS A 221 0.03 -0.24 25.86
CA HIS A 221 -0.93 0.78 25.39
C HIS A 221 -0.25 1.98 24.72
N THR A 222 0.87 1.72 24.04
CA THR A 222 1.71 2.76 23.44
C THR A 222 2.39 2.24 22.18
N TRP A 223 2.76 3.15 21.30
CA TRP A 223 3.60 2.82 20.14
C TRP A 223 4.98 2.39 20.63
N LEU A 224 5.44 1.21 20.19
CA LEU A 224 6.79 0.74 20.45
C LEU A 224 7.66 0.93 19.23
N ARG A 225 8.92 1.24 19.54
CA ARG A 225 10.03 1.25 18.60
C ARG A 225 10.34 -0.20 18.15
N PRO A 226 10.32 -0.52 16.85
CA PRO A 226 10.88 -1.77 16.34
C PRO A 226 12.39 -1.84 16.63
N GLU A 227 12.92 -3.03 16.93
CA GLU A 227 14.38 -3.21 17.04
C GLU A 227 15.07 -2.74 15.75
N ALA A 228 16.26 -2.15 15.86
CA ALA A 228 17.00 -1.63 14.70
C ALA A 228 17.24 -2.69 13.61
N ALA A 229 17.20 -3.98 13.96
CA ALA A 229 17.30 -5.09 13.00
C ALA A 229 16.09 -5.21 12.04
N ASN A 230 14.95 -4.59 12.37
CA ASN A 230 13.72 -4.62 11.58
C ASN A 230 13.55 -3.38 10.68
N ILE A 231 14.55 -2.50 10.64
CA ILE A 231 14.58 -1.31 9.78
C ILE A 231 15.43 -1.64 8.55
N PHE A 232 14.87 -1.41 7.37
CA PHE A 232 15.54 -1.72 6.10
C PHE A 232 16.51 -0.60 5.72
N GLY A 233 17.71 -0.96 5.28
CA GLY A 233 18.61 -0.11 4.52
C GLY A 233 18.16 0.04 3.07
N ALA A 234 18.67 1.07 2.41
CA ALA A 234 18.38 1.44 1.04
C ALA A 234 19.68 1.42 0.22
N LEU A 235 19.67 0.74 -0.92
CA LEU A 235 20.74 0.75 -1.91
C LEU A 235 20.17 1.24 -3.23
N ASP A 236 20.58 2.43 -3.66
CA ASP A 236 20.15 3.03 -4.93
C ASP A 236 21.32 3.07 -5.91
N LEU A 237 21.11 2.53 -7.12
CA LEU A 237 22.06 2.67 -8.21
C LEU A 237 21.42 3.45 -9.34
N GLY A 238 21.67 4.76 -9.33
CA GLY A 238 21.27 5.69 -10.37
C GLY A 238 22.22 5.69 -11.58
N GLY A 239 21.95 6.58 -12.53
CA GLY A 239 22.77 6.73 -13.73
C GLY A 239 24.13 7.41 -13.47
N ALA A 240 24.17 8.38 -12.56
CA ALA A 240 25.37 9.20 -12.29
C ALA A 240 25.89 9.16 -10.84
N SER A 241 25.11 8.67 -9.89
CA SER A 241 25.56 8.35 -8.52
C SER A 241 24.94 7.05 -8.03
N THR A 242 25.46 6.55 -6.90
CA THR A 242 24.88 5.45 -6.15
C THR A 242 24.89 5.79 -4.66
N GLN A 243 23.87 5.36 -3.94
CA GLN A 243 23.62 5.72 -2.56
C GLN A 243 23.50 4.47 -1.70
N ILE A 244 24.00 4.57 -0.47
CA ILE A 244 23.82 3.58 0.58
C ILE A 244 23.35 4.29 1.84
N THR A 245 22.21 3.84 2.37
CA THR A 245 21.60 4.42 3.57
C THR A 245 21.12 3.33 4.50
N PHE A 246 21.50 3.35 5.78
CA PHE A 246 21.03 2.38 6.76
C PHE A 246 21.24 2.87 8.19
N MET A 247 20.63 2.16 9.15
CA MET A 247 20.82 2.43 10.58
C MET A 247 21.97 1.56 11.13
N PRO A 248 23.14 2.13 11.49
CA PRO A 248 24.26 1.34 12.00
C PRO A 248 24.09 0.97 13.48
N GLU A 249 24.91 0.02 13.94
CA GLU A 249 25.04 -0.30 15.37
C GLU A 249 25.95 0.72 16.06
N GLY A 250 25.38 1.50 16.99
CA GLY A 250 26.11 2.57 17.67
C GLY A 250 26.03 3.93 16.98
N SER A 251 26.94 4.85 17.32
CA SER A 251 26.97 6.19 16.76
C SER A 251 27.72 6.24 15.44
N VAL A 252 27.19 6.98 14.46
CA VAL A 252 27.93 7.36 13.24
C VAL A 252 29.10 8.25 13.66
N LEU A 253 30.34 7.82 13.38
CA LEU A 253 31.55 8.51 13.83
C LEU A 253 31.82 9.82 13.08
N SER A 254 31.36 9.91 11.83
CA SER A 254 31.53 11.10 11.01
C SER A 254 30.21 11.87 10.91
N GLN A 255 30.25 13.16 11.22
CA GLN A 255 29.07 14.03 11.24
C GLN A 255 28.49 14.30 9.85
N ASN A 256 29.30 14.23 8.79
CA ASN A 256 28.87 14.56 7.44
C ASN A 256 28.00 13.44 6.82
N GLU A 257 28.22 12.20 7.22
CA GLU A 257 27.49 11.01 6.77
C GLU A 257 26.40 10.59 7.77
N ALA A 258 26.25 11.32 8.89
CA ALA A 258 25.21 11.12 9.87
C ALA A 258 23.99 11.99 9.52
N SER A 259 22.83 11.37 9.37
CA SER A 259 21.55 12.08 9.28
C SER A 259 20.65 11.68 10.44
N GLU A 260 20.11 12.67 11.14
CA GLU A 260 19.17 12.47 12.26
C GLU A 260 17.78 12.93 11.81
N LEU A 261 16.85 11.98 11.72
CA LEU A 261 15.48 12.18 11.29
C LEU A 261 14.55 11.93 12.47
N THR A 262 13.62 12.83 12.76
CA THR A 262 12.58 12.57 13.77
C THR A 262 11.28 12.20 13.07
N LEU A 263 10.86 10.95 13.20
CA LEU A 263 9.68 10.39 12.53
C LEU A 263 8.79 9.72 13.58
N TYR A 264 7.51 10.10 13.63
CA TYR A 264 6.50 9.56 14.56
C TYR A 264 6.87 9.66 16.05
N GLY A 265 7.56 10.72 16.47
CA GLY A 265 8.03 10.90 17.85
C GLY A 265 9.35 10.21 18.18
N TYR A 266 10.00 9.57 17.20
CA TYR A 266 11.27 8.86 17.41
C TYR A 266 12.40 9.47 16.58
N SER A 267 13.57 9.63 17.20
CA SER A 267 14.81 10.01 16.50
C SER A 267 15.48 8.77 15.90
N TYR A 268 15.69 8.81 14.58
CA TYR A 268 16.41 7.85 13.76
C TYR A 268 17.74 8.45 13.35
N LYS A 269 18.84 7.81 13.76
CA LYS A 269 20.19 8.15 13.31
C LYS A 269 20.61 7.17 12.24
N ILE A 270 20.67 7.65 11.01
CA ILE A 270 21.04 6.86 9.84
C ILE A 270 22.42 7.30 9.34
N TYR A 271 23.17 6.33 8.82
CA TYR A 271 24.29 6.58 7.93
C TYR A 271 23.73 6.73 6.51
N THR A 272 24.13 7.79 5.81
CA THR A 272 23.80 7.98 4.39
C THR A 272 25.03 8.50 3.67
N HIS A 273 25.32 7.93 2.51
CA HIS A 273 26.39 8.43 1.64
C HIS A 273 26.05 8.25 0.17
N SER A 274 26.49 9.21 -0.64
CA SER A 274 26.29 9.21 -2.09
C SER A 274 27.62 9.28 -2.83
N TYR A 275 27.94 8.21 -3.55
CA TYR A 275 29.10 8.18 -4.43
C TYR A 275 28.76 8.79 -5.80
N LEU A 276 29.02 10.09 -5.94
CA LEU A 276 28.93 10.77 -7.23
C LEU A 276 29.94 10.18 -8.22
N CYS A 277 29.57 10.07 -9.50
CA CYS A 277 30.36 9.40 -10.55
C CYS A 277 30.46 7.87 -10.46
N TYR A 278 29.75 7.25 -9.51
CA TYR A 278 29.62 5.80 -9.36
C TYR A 278 28.22 5.28 -9.74
N GLY A 279 27.39 6.13 -10.35
CA GLY A 279 26.20 5.64 -11.06
C GLY A 279 26.60 4.83 -12.30
N GLN A 280 25.71 3.94 -12.73
CA GLN A 280 25.99 2.96 -13.80
C GLN A 280 26.55 3.61 -15.08
N ASN A 281 25.98 4.73 -15.54
CA ASN A 281 26.38 5.33 -16.82
C ASN A 281 27.73 6.02 -16.72
N GLU A 282 27.99 6.73 -15.62
CA GLU A 282 29.29 7.37 -15.39
C GLU A 282 30.39 6.34 -15.10
N MET A 283 30.06 5.23 -14.44
CA MET A 283 30.96 4.08 -14.29
C MET A 283 31.40 3.53 -15.66
N LEU A 284 30.46 3.30 -16.58
CA LEU A 284 30.79 2.78 -17.91
C LEU A 284 31.69 3.76 -18.70
N LYS A 285 31.45 5.07 -18.58
CA LYS A 285 32.32 6.10 -19.19
C LYS A 285 33.72 6.08 -18.57
N ARG A 286 33.84 5.97 -17.25
CA ARG A 286 35.12 5.87 -16.54
C ARG A 286 35.88 4.60 -16.93
N LEU A 287 35.21 3.46 -17.02
CA LEU A 287 35.79 2.21 -17.48
C LEU A 287 36.36 2.34 -18.90
N ALA A 288 35.57 2.87 -19.83
CA ALA A 288 36.01 3.08 -21.21
C ALA A 288 37.21 4.04 -21.26
N LYS A 289 37.21 5.13 -20.49
CA LYS A 289 38.34 6.05 -20.38
C LYS A 289 39.61 5.33 -19.93
N GLU A 290 39.57 4.59 -18.83
CA GLU A 290 40.76 3.92 -18.29
C GLU A 290 41.34 2.91 -19.30
N LEU A 291 40.48 2.15 -19.99
CA LEU A 291 40.91 1.24 -21.06
C LEU A 291 41.58 1.97 -22.24
N ILE A 292 41.06 3.14 -22.62
CA ILE A 292 41.65 3.97 -23.70
C ILE A 292 43.02 4.49 -23.28
N VAL A 293 43.14 5.01 -22.06
CA VAL A 293 44.40 5.52 -21.52
C VAL A 293 45.46 4.41 -21.42
N GLU A 294 45.08 3.22 -20.95
CA GLU A 294 45.99 2.05 -20.86
C GLU A 294 46.45 1.55 -22.24
N SER A 295 45.65 1.76 -23.29
CA SER A 295 46.00 1.38 -24.66
C SER A 295 46.97 2.34 -25.37
N SER A 296 47.53 3.32 -24.66
CA SER A 296 48.32 4.42 -25.23
C SER A 296 47.57 5.21 -26.31
N SER A 297 46.25 5.40 -26.12
CA SER A 297 45.36 6.13 -27.04
C SER A 297 45.28 5.54 -28.46
N SER A 298 45.31 4.20 -28.57
CA SER A 298 44.99 3.50 -29.82
C SER A 298 43.58 3.86 -30.33
N THR A 299 43.40 3.93 -31.65
CA THR A 299 42.07 4.12 -32.27
C THR A 299 41.17 2.88 -32.14
N ARG A 300 41.76 1.72 -31.81
CA ARG A 300 41.04 0.47 -31.50
C ARG A 300 41.49 -0.05 -30.14
N VAL A 301 40.55 -0.18 -29.21
CA VAL A 301 40.80 -0.51 -27.80
C VAL A 301 40.03 -1.76 -27.42
N GLN A 302 40.67 -2.67 -26.72
CA GLN A 302 40.02 -3.91 -26.29
C GLN A 302 39.19 -3.66 -25.04
N HIS A 303 37.92 -4.06 -25.07
CA HIS A 303 36.98 -3.91 -23.96
C HIS A 303 36.64 -5.28 -23.37
N PRO A 304 37.23 -5.67 -22.21
CA PRO A 304 37.09 -7.02 -21.68
C PRO A 304 35.65 -7.36 -21.28
N CYS A 305 34.86 -6.37 -20.84
CA CYS A 305 33.48 -6.57 -20.41
C CYS A 305 32.45 -6.62 -21.55
N TYR A 306 32.82 -6.20 -22.77
CA TYR A 306 31.89 -6.26 -23.90
C TYR A 306 31.95 -7.65 -24.53
N PRO A 307 30.81 -8.18 -25.01
CA PRO A 307 30.77 -9.53 -25.55
C PRO A 307 31.63 -9.63 -26.81
N LYS A 308 32.25 -10.79 -27.01
CA LYS A 308 33.13 -11.02 -28.16
C LYS A 308 32.39 -10.76 -29.47
N GLY A 309 32.98 -9.95 -30.34
CA GLY A 309 32.41 -9.58 -31.64
C GLY A 309 31.53 -8.33 -31.63
N TYR A 310 31.24 -7.74 -30.47
CA TYR A 310 30.60 -6.42 -30.38
C TYR A 310 31.62 -5.29 -30.53
N THR A 311 31.24 -4.22 -31.23
CA THR A 311 32.06 -3.02 -31.37
C THR A 311 31.24 -1.76 -31.17
N GLU A 312 31.79 -0.77 -30.47
CA GLU A 312 31.15 0.53 -30.25
C GLU A 312 32.15 1.65 -30.50
N THR A 313 31.76 2.67 -31.28
CA THR A 313 32.59 3.85 -31.52
C THR A 313 32.17 4.97 -30.58
N VAL A 314 33.13 5.49 -29.81
CA VAL A 314 32.92 6.58 -28.86
C VAL A 314 33.73 7.81 -29.26
N SER A 315 33.15 9.00 -29.10
CA SER A 315 33.86 10.25 -29.33
C SER A 315 34.70 10.63 -28.11
N LEU A 316 35.96 11.01 -28.30
CA LEU A 316 36.81 11.46 -27.20
C LEU A 316 36.30 12.75 -26.54
N SER A 317 35.61 13.62 -27.30
CA SER A 317 34.98 14.82 -26.75
C SER A 317 33.82 14.50 -25.79
N SER A 318 33.18 13.33 -25.91
CA SER A 318 32.10 12.92 -24.99
C SER A 318 32.59 12.69 -23.55
N PHE A 319 33.87 12.35 -23.36
CA PHE A 319 34.49 12.24 -22.03
C PHE A 319 34.86 13.60 -21.42
N ARG A 320 34.93 14.67 -22.22
CA ARG A 320 35.11 16.03 -21.67
C ARG A 320 33.84 16.61 -21.09
N ALA A 321 32.69 16.20 -21.64
CA ALA A 321 31.39 16.69 -21.23
C ALA A 321 30.98 16.19 -19.83
N SER A 322 31.62 15.13 -19.30
CA SER A 322 31.38 14.65 -17.94
C SER A 322 32.52 15.06 -16.99
N PRO A 323 32.21 15.69 -15.84
CA PRO A 323 33.19 15.92 -14.77
C PRO A 323 33.82 14.61 -14.26
N CYS A 324 33.11 13.48 -14.36
CA CYS A 324 33.53 12.18 -13.85
C CYS A 324 34.71 11.55 -14.60
N THR A 325 34.99 12.03 -15.82
CA THR A 325 36.07 11.53 -16.66
C THR A 325 37.20 12.54 -16.83
N GLY A 326 37.15 13.69 -16.13
CA GLY A 326 38.24 14.67 -16.05
C GLY A 326 38.61 15.29 -17.40
N GLY A 327 37.95 16.40 -17.76
CA GLY A 327 38.12 17.07 -19.06
C GLY A 327 39.53 17.60 -19.39
N SER A 328 40.44 17.57 -18.42
CA SER A 328 41.83 18.05 -18.52
C SER A 328 42.88 16.95 -18.25
N ASP A 329 42.51 15.66 -18.28
CA ASP A 329 43.47 14.57 -18.12
C ASP A 329 44.53 14.59 -19.24
N PRO A 330 45.81 14.91 -18.94
CA PRO A 330 46.86 15.03 -19.96
C PRO A 330 47.16 13.69 -20.64
N ARG A 331 46.67 12.56 -20.08
CA ARG A 331 46.76 11.23 -20.69
C ARG A 331 45.81 11.04 -21.88
N LEU A 332 44.77 11.88 -21.99
CA LEU A 332 43.86 11.93 -23.14
C LEU A 332 44.31 13.03 -24.12
N ALA A 333 45.51 12.88 -24.69
CA ALA A 333 46.09 13.86 -25.59
C ALA A 333 45.43 13.83 -26.98
N LEU A 334 44.22 14.34 -27.21
CA LEU A 334 43.60 14.29 -28.55
C LEU A 334 42.64 15.44 -28.89
N GLY A 335 42.62 15.85 -30.17
CA GLY A 335 41.55 16.61 -30.80
C GLY A 335 40.24 15.81 -30.96
N ASP A 336 39.29 16.33 -31.74
CA ASP A 336 37.92 15.81 -31.89
C ASP A 336 37.85 14.48 -32.68
N SER A 337 38.39 13.41 -32.08
CA SER A 337 38.62 12.11 -32.70
C SER A 337 37.80 11.01 -32.03
N THR A 338 37.60 9.89 -32.75
CA THR A 338 36.77 8.77 -32.29
C THR A 338 37.62 7.52 -32.04
N VAL A 339 37.20 6.70 -31.08
CA VAL A 339 37.86 5.45 -30.70
C VAL A 339 36.86 4.31 -30.79
N THR A 340 37.28 3.18 -31.36
CA THR A 340 36.49 1.95 -31.45
C THR A 340 36.83 1.01 -30.30
N LEU A 341 35.84 0.69 -29.47
CA LEU A 341 35.91 -0.30 -28.40
C LEU A 341 35.51 -1.68 -28.94
N GLU A 342 36.36 -2.68 -28.78
CA GLU A 342 36.12 -4.05 -29.26
C GLU A 342 35.91 -5.03 -28.11
N GLY A 343 34.78 -5.72 -28.08
CA GLY A 343 34.48 -6.72 -27.06
C GLY A 343 35.36 -7.96 -27.13
N ARG A 344 35.76 -8.44 -25.95
CA ARG A 344 36.55 -9.67 -25.78
C ARG A 344 35.82 -10.78 -25.03
N GLY A 345 34.78 -10.46 -24.26
CA GLY A 345 34.03 -11.44 -23.46
C GLY A 345 34.89 -12.15 -22.42
N ASN A 346 35.66 -11.39 -21.62
CA ASN A 346 36.57 -11.94 -20.61
C ASN A 346 36.15 -11.45 -19.22
N ALA A 347 35.48 -12.33 -18.47
CA ALA A 347 34.93 -12.03 -17.14
C ALA A 347 36.01 -11.58 -16.14
N SER A 348 37.11 -12.32 -16.03
CA SER A 348 38.19 -12.03 -15.06
C SER A 348 38.90 -10.72 -15.38
N ALA A 349 39.18 -10.45 -16.66
CA ALA A 349 39.77 -9.18 -17.09
C ALA A 349 38.79 -8.01 -16.91
N CYS A 350 37.49 -8.25 -17.11
CA CYS A 350 36.45 -7.26 -16.86
C CYS A 350 36.40 -6.87 -15.39
N LEU A 351 36.35 -7.86 -14.49
CA LEU A 351 36.40 -7.65 -13.05
C LEU A 351 37.65 -6.87 -12.63
N ALA A 352 38.83 -7.26 -13.15
CA ALA A 352 40.08 -6.56 -12.85
C ALA A 352 40.05 -5.09 -13.31
N ALA A 353 39.48 -4.81 -14.49
CA ALA A 353 39.35 -3.44 -14.99
C ALA A 353 38.37 -2.61 -14.15
N LEU A 354 37.24 -3.19 -13.73
CA LEU A 354 36.27 -2.53 -12.86
C LEU A 354 36.82 -2.23 -11.48
N ARG A 355 37.59 -3.15 -10.88
CA ARG A 355 38.22 -2.94 -9.56
C ARG A 355 39.18 -1.74 -9.54
N LYS A 356 39.80 -1.39 -10.67
CA LYS A 356 40.69 -0.21 -10.77
C LYS A 356 39.93 1.11 -10.61
N LEU A 357 38.61 1.12 -10.80
CA LEU A 357 37.79 2.32 -10.63
C LEU A 357 37.62 2.73 -9.17
N PHE A 358 37.94 1.85 -8.21
CA PHE A 358 37.78 2.07 -6.78
C PHE A 358 39.15 2.21 -6.11
N ASN A 359 39.37 3.26 -5.31
CA ASN A 359 40.59 3.39 -4.52
C ASN A 359 40.42 2.72 -3.14
N PHE A 360 40.52 1.40 -3.11
CA PHE A 360 40.49 0.65 -1.83
C PHE A 360 41.70 0.95 -0.94
N SER A 361 42.85 1.31 -1.52
CA SER A 361 44.07 1.62 -0.75
C SER A 361 43.94 2.86 0.13
N ALA A 362 43.06 3.81 -0.22
CA ALA A 362 42.79 5.00 0.59
C ALA A 362 42.24 4.67 1.99
N CYS A 363 41.62 3.50 2.16
CA CYS A 363 41.12 3.04 3.46
C CYS A 363 42.22 2.53 4.42
N GLY A 364 43.45 2.30 3.93
CA GLY A 364 44.52 1.71 4.73
C GLY A 364 44.12 0.37 5.35
N GLN A 365 44.22 0.26 6.68
CA GLN A 365 43.78 -0.91 7.46
C GLN A 365 42.42 -0.70 8.15
N SER A 366 41.70 0.38 7.85
CA SER A 366 40.44 0.71 8.51
C SER A 366 39.34 -0.28 8.11
N GLN A 367 38.72 -0.91 9.11
CA GLN A 367 37.53 -1.75 8.92
C GLN A 367 36.24 -0.94 8.77
N HIS A 368 36.28 0.37 9.07
CA HIS A 368 35.14 1.29 8.97
C HIS A 368 35.29 2.24 7.78
N CYS A 369 35.67 1.68 6.63
CA CYS A 369 35.86 2.39 5.38
C CYS A 369 35.37 1.53 4.23
N SER A 370 34.68 2.15 3.28
CA SER A 370 34.23 1.51 2.06
C SER A 370 35.36 1.48 1.01
N PHE A 371 35.56 2.62 0.33
CA PHE A 371 36.59 2.92 -0.65
C PHE A 371 36.75 4.45 -0.77
N ASP A 372 37.79 4.91 -1.48
CA ASP A 372 38.14 6.34 -1.63
C ASP A 372 38.38 7.08 -0.29
N GLY A 373 38.65 6.32 0.79
CA GLY A 373 38.85 6.87 2.14
C GLY A 373 37.55 7.28 2.83
N VAL A 374 36.38 6.93 2.27
CA VAL A 374 35.07 7.28 2.81
C VAL A 374 34.73 6.39 3.99
N TYR A 375 34.36 7.01 5.11
CA TYR A 375 33.90 6.31 6.30
C TYR A 375 32.61 5.55 5.99
N GLN A 376 32.55 4.28 6.37
CA GLN A 376 31.34 3.47 6.32
C GLN A 376 31.29 2.54 7.54
N PRO A 377 30.21 2.57 8.35
CA PRO A 377 30.03 1.59 9.40
C PRO A 377 29.77 0.19 8.80
N PRO A 378 29.94 -0.90 9.59
CA PRO A 378 29.62 -2.23 9.11
C PRO A 378 28.15 -2.33 8.74
N VAL A 379 27.86 -2.92 7.58
CA VAL A 379 26.47 -3.14 7.12
C VAL A 379 25.76 -4.11 8.05
N ARG A 380 24.54 -3.76 8.48
CA ARG A 380 23.72 -4.56 9.38
C ARG A 380 22.25 -4.43 9.00
N GLY A 381 21.50 -5.48 9.29
CA GLY A 381 20.08 -5.53 8.94
C GLY A 381 19.90 -5.84 7.46
N GLN A 382 18.71 -5.58 6.96
CA GLN A 382 18.31 -5.93 5.60
C GLN A 382 18.32 -4.73 4.71
N PHE A 383 18.58 -4.92 3.42
CA PHE A 383 18.71 -3.84 2.46
C PHE A 383 17.79 -4.10 1.28
N VAL A 384 17.06 -3.06 0.86
CA VAL A 384 16.35 -3.07 -0.41
C VAL A 384 17.23 -2.39 -1.46
N ALA A 385 17.60 -3.15 -2.48
CA ALA A 385 18.38 -2.69 -3.62
C ALA A 385 17.46 -2.47 -4.82
N PHE A 386 17.33 -1.22 -5.24
CA PHE A 386 16.40 -0.78 -6.28
C PHE A 386 17.14 -0.06 -7.42
N SER A 387 16.40 0.53 -8.35
CA SER A 387 16.92 1.15 -9.57
C SER A 387 17.75 0.17 -10.40
N ALA A 388 18.96 0.55 -10.84
CA ALA A 388 19.77 -0.31 -11.69
C ALA A 388 20.26 -1.59 -11.01
N PHE A 389 20.28 -1.68 -9.67
CA PHE A 389 20.53 -2.97 -9.00
C PHE A 389 19.49 -4.00 -9.44
N TYR A 390 18.20 -3.65 -9.31
CA TYR A 390 17.08 -4.52 -9.68
C TYR A 390 17.06 -4.81 -11.19
N TYR A 391 17.18 -3.81 -12.05
CA TYR A 391 17.04 -4.05 -13.51
C TYR A 391 18.13 -4.98 -14.07
N ASN A 392 19.37 -4.89 -13.58
CA ASN A 392 20.44 -5.79 -14.00
C ASN A 392 20.25 -7.20 -13.44
N PHE A 393 19.80 -7.34 -12.18
CA PHE A 393 19.58 -8.65 -11.57
C PHE A 393 18.31 -9.32 -12.12
N LYS A 394 17.27 -8.56 -12.45
CA LYS A 394 16.06 -9.05 -13.12
C LYS A 394 16.38 -9.65 -14.48
N PHE A 395 17.21 -8.98 -15.28
CA PHE A 395 17.67 -9.50 -16.58
C PHE A 395 18.37 -10.86 -16.43
N LEU A 396 19.16 -11.04 -15.37
CA LEU A 396 19.86 -12.28 -15.07
C LEU A 396 18.99 -13.34 -14.35
N ASN A 397 17.73 -13.01 -14.03
CA ASN A 397 16.85 -13.81 -13.18
C ASN A 397 17.43 -14.10 -11.78
N LEU A 398 18.03 -13.07 -11.15
CA LEU A 398 18.72 -13.14 -9.85
C LEU A 398 18.04 -12.31 -8.75
N THR A 399 16.75 -12.02 -8.87
CA THR A 399 16.00 -11.20 -7.88
C THR A 399 15.37 -12.02 -6.75
N GLU A 400 15.47 -13.35 -6.77
CA GLU A 400 14.77 -14.24 -5.84
C GLU A 400 15.63 -14.68 -4.64
N GLY A 401 16.73 -13.98 -4.36
CA GLY A 401 17.60 -14.25 -3.20
C GLY A 401 18.58 -15.42 -3.42
N GLN A 402 19.04 -15.62 -4.66
CA GLN A 402 19.98 -16.68 -5.00
C GLN A 402 21.29 -16.57 -4.20
N PRO A 403 21.89 -17.72 -3.80
CA PRO A 403 23.18 -17.74 -3.13
C PRO A 403 24.28 -17.05 -3.95
N LEU A 404 25.23 -16.40 -3.27
CA LEU A 404 26.27 -15.61 -3.92
C LEU A 404 27.11 -16.42 -4.93
N ALA A 405 27.32 -17.72 -4.68
CA ALA A 405 28.01 -18.60 -5.63
C ALA A 405 27.28 -18.71 -6.98
N VAL A 406 25.95 -18.87 -6.96
CA VAL A 406 25.10 -18.95 -8.16
C VAL A 406 25.12 -17.61 -8.91
N VAL A 407 25.11 -16.50 -8.18
CA VAL A 407 25.18 -15.16 -8.75
C VAL A 407 26.51 -14.95 -9.48
N ARG A 408 27.64 -15.35 -8.89
CA ARG A 408 28.96 -15.27 -9.54
C ARG A 408 29.02 -16.12 -10.81
N GLU A 409 28.52 -17.36 -10.75
CA GLU A 409 28.48 -18.27 -11.89
C GLU A 409 27.62 -17.71 -13.04
N ALA A 410 26.44 -17.18 -12.74
CA ALA A 410 25.55 -16.59 -13.75
C ALA A 410 26.18 -15.39 -14.45
N ILE A 411 26.88 -14.53 -13.69
CA ILE A 411 27.58 -13.35 -14.23
C ILE A 411 28.77 -13.76 -15.10
N GLU A 412 29.56 -14.74 -14.64
CA GLU A 412 30.68 -15.28 -15.42
C GLU A 412 30.18 -15.93 -16.72
N GLY A 413 29.11 -16.73 -16.63
CA GLY A 413 28.44 -17.34 -17.77
C GLY A 413 27.95 -16.31 -18.78
N LEU A 414 27.33 -15.21 -18.34
CA LEU A 414 26.92 -14.11 -19.23
C LEU A 414 28.12 -13.47 -19.94
N CYS A 415 29.18 -13.17 -19.20
CA CYS A 415 30.34 -12.45 -19.71
C CYS A 415 31.15 -13.19 -20.77
N THR A 416 31.07 -14.53 -20.81
CA THR A 416 31.79 -15.35 -21.80
C THR A 416 31.05 -15.50 -23.13
N ARG A 417 29.79 -15.05 -23.22
CA ARG A 417 28.98 -15.19 -24.45
C ARG A 417 29.44 -14.23 -25.55
N SER A 418 29.28 -14.67 -26.80
CA SER A 418 29.51 -13.82 -27.97
C SER A 418 28.33 -12.87 -28.21
N TRP A 419 28.55 -11.82 -29.00
CA TRP A 419 27.49 -10.89 -29.38
C TRP A 419 26.39 -11.58 -30.21
N GLU A 420 26.77 -12.51 -31.09
CA GLU A 420 25.85 -13.31 -31.89
C GLU A 420 24.93 -14.16 -31.00
N ASP A 421 25.50 -14.83 -29.99
CA ASP A 421 24.73 -15.63 -29.03
C ASP A 421 23.80 -14.76 -28.18
N LEU A 422 24.28 -13.61 -27.68
CA LEU A 422 23.48 -12.72 -26.84
C LEU A 422 22.33 -12.08 -27.62
N SER A 423 22.60 -11.52 -28.80
CA SER A 423 21.59 -10.84 -29.62
C SER A 423 20.52 -11.80 -30.14
N SER A 424 20.87 -13.05 -30.44
CA SER A 424 19.91 -14.09 -30.83
C SER A 424 19.09 -14.62 -29.65
N SER A 425 19.68 -14.71 -28.46
CA SER A 425 18.97 -15.20 -27.26
C SER A 425 18.03 -14.16 -26.64
N TYR A 426 18.34 -12.87 -26.82
CA TYR A 426 17.58 -11.76 -26.25
C TYR A 426 17.16 -10.74 -27.33
N PRO A 427 16.39 -11.16 -28.36
CA PRO A 427 16.05 -10.31 -29.50
C PRO A 427 15.11 -9.14 -29.14
N LYS A 428 14.41 -9.24 -28.00
CA LYS A 428 13.53 -8.18 -27.48
C LYS A 428 14.27 -7.15 -26.60
N GLU A 429 15.51 -7.44 -26.17
CA GLU A 429 16.26 -6.56 -25.28
C GLU A 429 16.88 -5.38 -26.05
N ASN A 430 17.05 -4.23 -25.39
CA ASN A 430 17.56 -3.04 -26.08
C ASN A 430 19.03 -3.28 -26.53
N PRO A 431 19.35 -3.18 -27.83
CA PRO A 431 20.69 -3.49 -28.34
C PRO A 431 21.78 -2.54 -27.80
N LYS A 432 21.42 -1.36 -27.28
CA LYS A 432 22.35 -0.43 -26.63
C LYS A 432 22.62 -0.77 -25.16
N ARG A 433 21.74 -1.55 -24.51
CA ARG A 433 21.86 -2.01 -23.10
C ARG A 433 22.44 -3.41 -23.00
N LEU A 434 22.01 -4.32 -23.88
CA LEU A 434 22.42 -5.72 -23.90
C LEU A 434 23.94 -5.97 -23.76
N PRO A 435 24.84 -5.28 -24.51
CA PRO A 435 26.28 -5.52 -24.40
C PRO A 435 26.91 -5.02 -23.08
N LYS A 436 26.16 -4.28 -22.26
CA LYS A 436 26.64 -3.65 -21.01
C LYS A 436 26.32 -4.46 -19.75
N TYR A 437 25.42 -5.45 -19.82
CA TYR A 437 25.01 -6.24 -18.64
C TYR A 437 26.19 -6.96 -17.96
N CYS A 438 27.17 -7.47 -18.72
CA CYS A 438 28.37 -8.08 -18.13
C CYS A 438 29.17 -7.09 -17.28
N ALA A 439 29.40 -5.87 -17.78
CA ALA A 439 30.09 -4.81 -17.04
C ALA A 439 29.28 -4.40 -15.81
N ASN A 440 27.98 -4.16 -15.98
CA ASN A 440 27.10 -3.72 -14.90
C ASN A 440 27.00 -4.76 -13.77
N ALA A 441 26.88 -6.04 -14.10
CA ALA A 441 26.71 -7.09 -13.09
C ALA A 441 28.00 -7.32 -12.29
N ASN A 442 29.18 -7.33 -12.95
CA ASN A 442 30.47 -7.35 -12.25
C ASN A 442 30.69 -6.08 -11.41
N TYR A 443 30.23 -4.93 -11.90
CA TYR A 443 30.30 -3.68 -11.16
C TYR A 443 29.45 -3.72 -9.89
N ILE A 444 28.20 -4.20 -9.99
CA ILE A 444 27.32 -4.38 -8.83
C ILE A 444 27.94 -5.34 -7.82
N LEU A 445 28.52 -6.47 -8.25
CA LEU A 445 29.21 -7.38 -7.33
C LEU A 445 30.42 -6.71 -6.66
N THR A 446 31.23 -5.97 -7.40
CA THR A 446 32.37 -5.21 -6.85
C THR A 446 31.88 -4.16 -5.85
N LEU A 447 30.80 -3.46 -6.18
CA LEU A 447 30.21 -2.42 -5.35
C LEU A 447 29.66 -3.00 -4.03
N LEU A 448 28.91 -4.10 -4.09
CA LEU A 448 28.32 -4.73 -2.89
C LEU A 448 29.39 -5.42 -2.03
N LEU A 449 30.26 -6.22 -2.64
CA LEU A 449 31.20 -7.07 -1.89
C LEU A 449 32.47 -6.33 -1.49
N ASP A 450 33.13 -5.67 -2.43
CA ASP A 450 34.43 -5.05 -2.17
C ASP A 450 34.30 -3.64 -1.61
N ALA A 451 33.33 -2.85 -2.08
CA ALA A 451 33.13 -1.48 -1.62
C ALA A 451 32.27 -1.41 -0.36
N TYR A 452 31.02 -1.89 -0.41
CA TYR A 452 30.09 -1.83 0.72
C TYR A 452 30.33 -2.92 1.77
N LYS A 453 31.26 -3.85 1.51
CA LYS A 453 31.70 -4.89 2.45
C LYS A 453 30.61 -5.90 2.81
N PHE A 454 29.62 -6.12 1.94
CA PHE A 454 28.78 -7.31 2.05
C PHE A 454 29.63 -8.57 1.83
N ASN A 455 29.28 -9.67 2.48
CA ASN A 455 30.02 -10.92 2.41
C ASN A 455 29.05 -12.11 2.36
N GLU A 456 29.57 -13.34 2.35
CA GLU A 456 28.76 -14.57 2.27
C GLU A 456 27.67 -14.64 3.36
N THR A 457 27.90 -14.05 4.55
CA THR A 457 26.94 -14.05 5.66
C THR A 457 25.89 -12.95 5.55
N SER A 458 26.23 -11.80 4.97
CA SER A 458 25.33 -10.66 4.84
C SER A 458 24.67 -10.56 3.46
N TRP A 459 25.07 -11.38 2.50
CA TRP A 459 24.52 -11.40 1.13
C TRP A 459 23.01 -11.63 1.12
N ASN A 460 22.54 -12.61 1.90
CA ASN A 460 21.12 -12.96 1.98
C ASN A 460 20.25 -11.88 2.63
N ASN A 461 20.85 -10.79 3.13
CA ASN A 461 20.13 -9.64 3.66
C ASN A 461 19.77 -8.61 2.58
N ILE A 462 20.22 -8.78 1.32
CA ILE A 462 19.93 -7.87 0.21
C ILE A 462 18.72 -8.38 -0.57
N ILE A 463 17.72 -7.53 -0.76
CA ILE A 463 16.49 -7.80 -1.51
C ILE A 463 16.49 -6.90 -2.74
N PHE A 464 16.43 -7.48 -3.94
CA PHE A 464 16.40 -6.73 -5.19
C PHE A 464 14.94 -6.49 -5.63
N GLN A 465 14.44 -5.26 -5.51
CA GLN A 465 13.01 -4.96 -5.69
C GLN A 465 12.77 -3.53 -6.16
N MET A 466 11.76 -3.30 -7.02
CA MET A 466 11.37 -1.97 -7.53
C MET A 466 10.01 -1.45 -7.02
N LYS A 467 9.24 -2.28 -6.31
CA LYS A 467 7.90 -1.91 -5.81
C LYS A 467 7.71 -2.40 -4.39
N ALA A 468 7.19 -1.57 -3.50
CA ALA A 468 6.78 -1.96 -2.15
C ALA A 468 5.34 -1.48 -1.92
N GLY A 469 4.43 -2.39 -1.57
CA GLY A 469 3.00 -2.09 -1.57
C GLY A 469 2.50 -1.71 -2.97
N SER A 470 1.82 -0.56 -3.07
CA SER A 470 1.27 -0.04 -4.33
C SER A 470 2.19 0.94 -5.07
N ALA A 471 3.34 1.29 -4.51
CA ALA A 471 4.22 2.35 -5.04
C ALA A 471 5.59 1.84 -5.49
N ASP A 472 6.20 2.56 -6.42
CA ASP A 472 7.58 2.34 -6.85
C ASP A 472 8.55 2.73 -5.73
N VAL A 473 9.57 1.90 -5.51
CA VAL A 473 10.62 2.19 -4.54
C VAL A 473 11.60 3.18 -5.15
N GLY A 474 11.72 4.36 -4.51
CA GLY A 474 12.60 5.45 -4.91
C GLY A 474 12.55 6.59 -3.91
N TRP A 475 13.31 7.66 -4.14
CA TRP A 475 13.37 8.80 -3.23
C TRP A 475 12.13 9.72 -3.29
N THR A 476 11.30 9.62 -4.33
CA THR A 476 10.22 10.57 -4.61
C THR A 476 9.11 10.58 -3.56
N LEU A 477 8.66 9.43 -3.08
CA LEU A 477 7.63 9.36 -2.02
C LEU A 477 8.14 9.96 -0.70
N GLY A 478 9.33 9.55 -0.24
CA GLY A 478 9.95 10.10 0.96
C GLY A 478 10.19 11.61 0.88
N TYR A 479 10.54 12.12 -0.30
CA TYR A 479 10.65 13.57 -0.56
C TYR A 479 9.30 14.27 -0.45
N MET A 480 8.25 13.71 -1.07
CA MET A 480 6.89 14.25 -0.96
C MET A 480 6.43 14.28 0.50
N LEU A 481 6.56 13.15 1.21
CA LEU A 481 6.16 12.99 2.60
C LEU A 481 6.84 14.01 3.52
N ASN A 482 8.12 14.27 3.31
CA ASN A 482 8.86 15.28 4.06
C ASN A 482 8.34 16.69 3.76
N LEU A 483 8.22 17.07 2.48
CA LEU A 483 7.85 18.43 2.08
C LEU A 483 6.37 18.77 2.32
N THR A 484 5.51 17.76 2.41
CA THR A 484 4.10 17.91 2.78
C THR A 484 3.88 17.79 4.29
N ASN A 485 4.95 17.51 5.07
CA ASN A 485 4.91 17.29 6.51
C ASN A 485 3.91 16.20 6.94
N MET A 486 3.74 15.18 6.08
CA MET A 486 2.82 14.05 6.28
C MET A 486 3.40 12.96 7.19
N VAL A 487 4.71 13.01 7.46
CA VAL A 487 5.32 12.20 8.51
C VAL A 487 5.47 13.09 9.75
N PRO A 488 4.57 13.00 10.75
CA PRO A 488 4.62 13.88 11.89
C PRO A 488 5.90 13.63 12.70
N ALA A 489 6.58 14.70 13.12
CA ALA A 489 7.76 14.60 13.98
C ALA A 489 7.40 14.12 15.40
N GLU A 490 6.17 14.33 15.85
CA GLU A 490 5.64 13.86 17.14
C GLU A 490 4.65 12.70 16.91
N ALA A 491 4.53 11.77 17.87
CA ALA A 491 3.44 10.78 17.81
C ALA A 491 2.09 11.53 17.83
N PRO A 492 1.09 11.13 17.01
CA PRO A 492 -0.16 11.89 16.91
C PRO A 492 -0.79 12.12 18.31
N ALA A 493 -0.90 13.39 18.70
CA ALA A 493 -1.63 13.74 19.92
C ALA A 493 -3.13 13.57 19.66
N SER A 494 -3.78 12.68 20.41
CA SER A 494 -5.24 12.58 20.39
C SER A 494 -5.84 13.83 21.06
N LEU A 495 -6.09 14.87 20.29
CA LEU A 495 -6.78 16.06 20.80
C LEU A 495 -8.30 15.85 20.69
N LYS A 496 -8.95 15.69 21.85
CA LYS A 496 -10.41 15.81 21.99
C LYS A 496 -10.76 17.30 22.04
N GLY A 497 -11.55 17.77 21.08
CA GLY A 497 -11.99 19.17 21.02
C GLY A 497 -13.52 19.31 21.04
N HIS A 498 -14.02 20.27 21.80
CA HIS A 498 -15.41 20.76 21.72
C HIS A 498 -15.47 21.98 20.78
N ARG A 499 -16.60 22.20 20.09
CA ARG A 499 -16.83 23.42 19.29
C ARG A 499 -16.67 24.68 20.17
N PRO A 500 -15.67 25.55 19.91
CA PRO A 500 -15.36 26.69 20.77
C PRO A 500 -16.53 27.66 21.00
N SER A 501 -17.41 27.79 20.00
CA SER A 501 -18.54 28.73 20.02
C SER A 501 -19.62 28.39 21.05
N LEU A 502 -19.91 27.09 21.25
CA LEU A 502 -20.93 26.63 22.20
C LEU A 502 -20.43 26.67 23.64
N TRP A 503 -19.15 26.33 23.86
CA TRP A 503 -18.50 26.44 25.16
C TRP A 503 -18.35 27.90 25.59
N ALA A 504 -17.93 28.78 24.67
CA ALA A 504 -17.85 30.22 24.92
C ALA A 504 -19.24 30.81 25.23
N ALA A 505 -20.29 30.41 24.51
CA ALA A 505 -21.65 30.85 24.79
C ALA A 505 -22.11 30.43 26.20
N ALA A 506 -21.91 29.17 26.59
CA ALA A 506 -22.29 28.67 27.91
C ALA A 506 -21.57 29.41 29.04
N ILE A 507 -20.25 29.59 28.97
CA ILE A 507 -19.49 30.39 29.94
C ILE A 507 -20.02 31.82 29.97
N THR A 508 -20.24 32.44 28.81
CA THR A 508 -20.71 33.83 28.72
C THR A 508 -22.06 34.01 29.41
N PHE A 509 -22.99 33.08 29.24
CA PHE A 509 -24.30 33.10 29.91
C PHE A 509 -24.19 32.87 31.43
N ILE A 510 -23.28 32.01 31.89
CA ILE A 510 -23.01 31.80 33.33
C ILE A 510 -22.43 33.07 33.96
N ILE A 511 -21.49 33.73 33.28
CA ILE A 511 -20.92 35.00 33.76
C ILE A 511 -22.00 36.10 33.80
N LEU A 512 -22.83 36.20 32.76
CA LEU A 512 -23.88 37.21 32.70
C LEU A 512 -24.91 37.04 33.84
N THR A 513 -25.30 35.80 34.13
CA THR A 513 -26.23 35.48 35.23
C THR A 513 -25.64 35.77 36.60
N LEU A 514 -24.35 35.48 36.82
CA LEU A 514 -23.65 35.85 38.04
C LEU A 514 -23.55 37.37 38.22
N ILE A 515 -23.20 38.12 37.17
CA ILE A 515 -23.12 39.59 37.21
C ILE A 515 -24.48 40.20 37.51
N LEU A 516 -25.54 39.74 36.84
CA LEU A 516 -26.91 40.22 37.09
C LEU A 516 -27.40 39.87 38.50
N GLY A 517 -27.04 38.69 39.01
CA GLY A 517 -27.32 38.30 40.40
C GLY A 517 -26.61 39.19 41.42
N LEU A 518 -25.33 39.50 41.18
CA LEU A 518 -24.53 40.37 42.05
C LEU A 518 -25.03 41.83 42.00
N ALA A 519 -25.41 42.32 40.83
CA ALA A 519 -26.03 43.62 40.65
C ALA A 519 -27.38 43.72 41.38
N ALA A 520 -28.21 42.67 41.32
CA ALA A 520 -29.47 42.61 42.05
C ALA A 520 -29.26 42.58 43.58
N LEU A 521 -28.25 41.85 44.06
CA LEU A 521 -27.87 41.80 45.48
C LEU A 521 -27.39 43.17 45.98
N LEU A 522 -26.53 43.86 45.20
CA LEU A 522 -26.05 45.21 45.51
C LEU A 522 -27.20 46.22 45.50
N LEU A 523 -28.16 46.11 44.57
CA LEU A 523 -29.37 46.95 44.52
C LEU A 523 -30.29 46.72 45.73
N LEU A 524 -30.43 45.48 46.20
CA LEU A 524 -31.19 45.15 47.40
C LEU A 524 -30.52 45.69 48.67
N LEU A 525 -29.19 45.58 48.77
CA LEU A 525 -28.41 46.18 49.86
C LEU A 525 -28.47 47.72 49.83
N TRP A 526 -28.49 48.32 48.64
CA TRP A 526 -28.63 49.77 48.46
C TRP A 526 -30.04 50.29 48.78
N LEU A 527 -31.06 49.42 48.73
CA LEU A 527 -32.44 49.74 49.09
C LEU A 527 -32.72 49.62 50.61
N GLU A 528 -31.79 49.07 51.39
CA GLU A 528 -31.90 48.87 52.84
C GLU A 528 -31.24 49.97 53.69
N ASP A 529 -30.64 51.02 53.10
CA ASP A 529 -30.12 52.17 53.86
C ASP A 529 -31.28 53.05 54.41
N PRO A 530 -31.52 53.11 55.73
CA PRO A 530 -32.57 53.92 56.30
C PRO A 530 -31.94 55.10 57.02
N LEU A 531 -31.21 56.00 56.35
CA LEU A 531 -30.79 57.29 56.94
C LEU A 531 -30.29 58.26 55.85
N ARG A 532 -31.23 58.82 55.07
CA ARG A 532 -31.01 60.10 54.40
C ARG A 532 -32.27 60.96 54.39
N SER A 533 -32.68 61.35 55.59
CA SER A 533 -33.56 62.50 55.82
C SER A 533 -33.17 63.14 57.14
N ASN A 534 -32.19 64.05 57.12
CA ASN A 534 -32.20 65.33 57.83
C ASN A 534 -30.83 66.01 57.80
N LEU A 535 -30.89 67.35 57.82
CA LEU A 535 -29.83 68.37 57.84
C LEU A 535 -29.11 68.67 56.52
N GLY A 536 -29.46 69.84 55.99
CA GLY A 536 -28.58 70.64 55.14
C GLY A 536 -27.64 71.53 55.94
N LEU A 537 -26.99 72.41 55.17
CA LEU A 537 -26.11 73.54 55.50
C LEU A 537 -24.61 73.28 55.67
N LEU A 538 -23.88 74.10 54.88
CA LEU A 538 -22.51 74.62 54.99
C LEU A 538 -21.34 73.80 54.41
N GLY A 539 -20.76 74.36 53.34
CA GLY A 539 -19.36 74.82 53.40
C GLY A 539 -18.33 74.10 52.52
N ASN A 540 -17.87 74.80 51.49
CA ASN A 540 -16.68 74.58 50.65
C ASN A 540 -15.44 73.99 51.36
N ARG A 541 -14.74 73.02 50.73
CA ARG A 541 -13.37 73.16 50.16
C ARG A 541 -12.79 71.82 49.67
N CYS A 542 -11.92 71.95 48.66
CA CYS A 542 -11.12 70.92 48.00
C CYS A 542 -10.05 70.27 48.91
N ASP A 543 -9.73 69.00 48.62
CA ASP A 543 -8.39 68.49 48.24
C ASP A 543 -8.02 67.10 48.81
N LEU A 544 -7.59 66.26 47.85
CA LEU A 544 -6.62 65.16 47.85
C LEU A 544 -6.63 64.00 48.90
N ILE A 545 -6.67 62.79 48.33
CA ILE A 545 -6.27 61.45 48.85
C ILE A 545 -4.71 61.42 48.92
N PRO A 546 -4.00 60.68 49.82
CA PRO A 546 -4.16 59.23 50.02
C PRO A 546 -3.80 58.58 51.39
N SER A 547 -4.12 57.28 51.44
CA SER A 547 -3.47 56.18 52.18
C SER A 547 -4.02 55.75 53.56
N VAL A 548 -4.76 54.63 53.53
CA VAL A 548 -4.50 53.30 54.12
C VAL A 548 -3.74 53.24 55.48
N VAL A 549 -4.30 52.42 56.40
CA VAL A 549 -3.73 51.77 57.62
C VAL A 549 -4.30 52.18 59.00
N GLY A 550 -4.99 53.31 59.17
CA GLY A 550 -5.35 53.76 60.54
C GLY A 550 -6.63 53.22 61.22
N TRP A 551 -7.59 52.62 60.51
CA TRP A 551 -8.99 52.61 60.99
C TRP A 551 -9.55 51.28 61.52
N VAL A 552 -8.73 50.23 61.65
CA VAL A 552 -9.22 48.88 62.04
C VAL A 552 -9.37 48.68 63.56
N LEU A 553 -8.86 49.56 64.43
CA LEU A 553 -8.82 49.29 65.88
C LEU A 553 -9.79 50.09 66.76
N ARG A 554 -10.92 50.59 66.25
CA ARG A 554 -11.93 51.20 67.13
C ARG A 554 -13.38 51.12 66.64
N ARG A 555 -13.93 49.90 66.54
CA ARG A 555 -15.38 49.63 66.66
C ARG A 555 -15.64 48.22 67.21
N GLN A 556 -15.51 48.06 68.53
CA GLN A 556 -16.40 47.17 69.27
C GLN A 556 -17.47 48.04 69.95
N ASN A 557 -18.69 47.52 70.01
CA ASN A 557 -19.91 48.11 70.60
C ASN A 557 -20.67 49.15 69.77
N VAL A 558 -21.45 48.67 68.79
CA VAL A 558 -22.87 49.03 68.67
C VAL A 558 -23.66 47.79 68.24
N GLY A 559 -24.45 47.24 69.15
CA GLY A 559 -25.44 46.21 68.84
C GLY A 559 -26.62 46.81 68.09
N GLY A 560 -26.64 46.65 66.78
CA GLY A 560 -27.81 46.84 65.93
C GLY A 560 -28.24 45.48 65.39
N GLY A 561 -29.28 44.90 65.97
CA GLY A 561 -29.81 43.61 65.54
C GLY A 561 -30.33 43.68 64.10
N MET A 562 -29.60 43.06 63.17
CA MET A 562 -30.12 42.75 61.84
C MET A 562 -31.40 41.93 61.99
N GLY A 563 -32.52 42.43 61.45
CA GLY A 563 -33.84 41.83 61.64
C GLY A 563 -33.84 40.35 61.23
N SER A 564 -34.56 39.52 62.00
CA SER A 564 -34.55 38.05 61.85
C SER A 564 -34.82 37.57 60.41
N LYS A 565 -35.57 38.37 59.62
CA LYS A 565 -35.83 38.14 58.19
C LYS A 565 -34.61 38.32 57.29
N ALA A 566 -33.77 39.33 57.52
CA ALA A 566 -32.55 39.57 56.73
C ALA A 566 -31.48 38.50 56.98
N LYS A 567 -31.38 38.01 58.23
CA LYS A 567 -30.51 36.86 58.57
C LYS A 567 -30.96 35.56 57.88
N ALA A 568 -32.28 35.34 57.76
CA ALA A 568 -32.82 34.19 57.06
C ALA A 568 -32.54 34.24 55.54
N ILE A 569 -32.67 35.42 54.92
CA ILE A 569 -32.39 35.60 53.48
C ILE A 569 -30.90 35.45 53.16
N ALA A 570 -30.02 36.03 53.98
CA ALA A 570 -28.57 35.85 53.84
C ALA A 570 -28.14 34.39 54.06
N GLY A 571 -28.75 33.70 55.01
CA GLY A 571 -28.54 32.27 55.25
C GLY A 571 -28.99 31.40 54.08
N LEU A 572 -30.14 31.70 53.47
CA LEU A 572 -30.67 30.95 52.32
C LEU A 572 -29.79 31.12 51.07
N LEU A 573 -29.31 32.34 50.81
CA LEU A 573 -28.41 32.64 49.70
C LEU A 573 -27.02 31.99 49.87
N ALA A 574 -26.47 32.01 51.09
CA ALA A 574 -25.23 31.31 51.40
C ALA A 574 -25.38 29.79 51.24
N ALA A 575 -26.50 29.21 51.71
CA ALA A 575 -26.79 27.79 51.55
C ALA A 575 -26.91 27.38 50.07
N THR A 576 -27.58 28.18 49.23
CA THR A 576 -27.64 27.91 47.79
C THR A 576 -26.27 27.99 47.11
N CYS A 577 -25.41 28.92 47.54
CA CYS A 577 -24.05 29.04 46.99
C CYS A 577 -23.18 27.82 47.37
N VAL A 578 -23.25 27.38 48.63
CA VAL A 578 -22.53 26.20 49.11
C VAL A 578 -23.04 24.91 48.45
N CYS A 579 -24.34 24.72 48.32
CA CYS A 579 -24.91 23.58 47.60
C CYS A 579 -24.50 23.55 46.12
N SER A 580 -24.39 24.72 45.48
CA SER A 580 -23.96 24.83 44.08
C SER A 580 -22.49 24.45 43.90
N VAL A 581 -21.62 24.86 44.83
CA VAL A 581 -20.20 24.48 44.84
C VAL A 581 -20.02 22.99 45.14
N ILE A 582 -20.80 22.42 46.08
CA ILE A 582 -20.77 20.99 46.37
C ILE A 582 -21.27 20.17 45.17
N ALA A 583 -22.31 20.61 44.47
CA ALA A 583 -22.78 19.96 43.24
C ALA A 583 -21.73 20.03 42.12
N LEU A 584 -21.03 21.16 41.98
CA LEU A 584 -19.92 21.32 41.05
C LEU A 584 -18.79 20.32 41.38
N ILE A 585 -18.40 20.23 42.66
CA ILE A 585 -17.36 19.30 43.12
C ILE A 585 -17.80 17.84 42.91
N LEU A 586 -19.05 17.47 43.24
CA LEU A 586 -19.56 16.12 43.03
C LEU A 586 -19.66 15.75 41.54
N SER A 587 -19.92 16.70 40.66
CA SER A 587 -19.89 16.50 39.19
C SER A 587 -18.48 16.27 38.63
N VAL A 588 -17.45 16.79 39.32
CA VAL A 588 -16.04 16.57 38.97
C VAL A 588 -15.50 15.26 39.57
N VAL A 589 -16.05 14.80 40.70
CA VAL A 589 -15.48 13.68 41.49
C VAL A 589 -16.14 12.31 41.21
N ASN A 590 -17.37 12.24 40.68
CA ASN A 590 -18.05 10.96 40.40
C ASN A 590 -17.79 10.43 38.98
N VAL A 591 -16.57 9.94 38.74
CA VAL A 591 -16.31 9.01 37.63
C VAL A 591 -16.65 7.60 38.11
N LYS A 592 -17.85 7.09 37.77
CA LYS A 592 -18.15 5.66 37.88
C LYS A 592 -18.38 5.08 36.49
N ASP A 593 -17.65 4.01 36.21
CA ASP A 593 -17.75 3.22 35.00
C ASP A 593 -19.11 2.53 34.91
N VAL A 594 -19.87 2.81 33.85
CA VAL A 594 -21.09 2.07 33.52
C VAL A 594 -21.06 1.72 32.03
N PHE A 595 -21.06 0.41 31.77
CA PHE A 595 -21.15 -0.19 30.44
C PHE A 595 -22.58 -0.06 29.91
N LEU A 596 -22.75 0.41 28.66
CA LEU A 596 -23.99 0.23 27.91
C LEU A 596 -23.86 -1.06 27.08
N PRO A 597 -24.80 -2.01 27.18
CA PRO A 597 -24.78 -3.19 26.34
C PRO A 597 -25.13 -2.83 24.88
N PRO A 598 -24.71 -3.64 23.90
CA PRO A 598 -25.10 -3.43 22.51
C PRO A 598 -26.62 -3.47 22.39
N SER A 599 -27.16 -2.51 21.63
CA SER A 599 -28.59 -2.33 21.41
C SER A 599 -29.26 -3.66 21.04
N THR A 600 -30.08 -4.18 21.95
CA THR A 600 -30.97 -5.30 21.66
C THR A 600 -31.98 -4.85 20.62
N LYS A 601 -32.01 -5.58 19.50
CA LYS A 601 -33.07 -5.59 18.47
C LYS A 601 -34.42 -5.18 19.07
N GLY A 602 -34.99 -4.05 18.68
CA GLY A 602 -36.31 -3.67 19.19
C GLY A 602 -36.96 -2.38 18.70
N ASP A 603 -36.22 -1.32 18.33
CA ASP A 603 -36.85 -0.04 18.00
C ASP A 603 -36.74 0.32 16.50
N PRO A 604 -37.84 0.79 15.86
CA PRO A 604 -37.86 1.13 14.44
C PRO A 604 -37.23 2.52 14.23
N VAL A 605 -35.91 2.54 14.01
CA VAL A 605 -35.21 3.69 13.42
C VAL A 605 -35.40 3.61 11.91
N SER A 606 -35.78 4.71 11.26
CA SER A 606 -35.88 4.80 9.79
C SER A 606 -34.62 4.22 9.14
N PRO A 607 -34.73 3.35 8.12
CA PRO A 607 -33.59 2.65 7.57
C PRO A 607 -32.66 3.66 6.88
N VAL A 608 -31.41 3.73 7.34
CA VAL A 608 -30.35 4.42 6.62
C VAL A 608 -30.19 3.73 5.26
N PRO A 609 -30.17 4.47 4.13
CA PRO A 609 -29.99 3.87 2.81
C PRO A 609 -28.67 3.07 2.74
N PRO A 610 -28.66 1.86 2.16
CA PRO A 610 -27.43 1.10 1.98
C PRO A 610 -26.50 1.79 0.97
N GLN A 611 -25.19 1.63 1.14
CA GLN A 611 -24.18 1.98 0.14
C GLN A 611 -23.86 0.76 -0.73
N TYR A 612 -23.25 0.99 -1.89
CA TYR A 612 -22.94 -0.04 -2.88
C TYR A 612 -21.48 0.01 -3.32
N GLY A 613 -20.98 -1.11 -3.84
CA GLY A 613 -19.66 -1.20 -4.49
C GLY A 613 -19.67 -2.20 -5.63
N LEU A 614 -18.89 -1.92 -6.68
CA LEU A 614 -18.81 -2.71 -7.90
C LEU A 614 -17.38 -3.21 -8.14
N VAL A 615 -17.22 -4.51 -8.39
CA VAL A 615 -15.92 -5.08 -8.77
C VAL A 615 -16.07 -5.99 -9.97
N PHE A 616 -15.36 -5.66 -11.06
CA PHE A 616 -15.13 -6.59 -12.16
C PHE A 616 -13.98 -7.53 -11.83
N ASP A 617 -14.27 -8.83 -11.75
CA ASP A 617 -13.30 -9.90 -11.81
C ASP A 617 -13.03 -10.24 -13.28
N ALA A 618 -11.94 -9.71 -13.82
CA ALA A 618 -11.49 -9.98 -15.17
C ALA A 618 -10.54 -11.20 -15.18
N GLY A 619 -11.15 -12.38 -14.99
CA GLY A 619 -10.49 -13.67 -15.03
C GLY A 619 -9.99 -14.06 -16.43
N SER A 620 -9.18 -15.11 -16.50
CA SER A 620 -8.59 -15.57 -17.77
C SER A 620 -9.61 -16.18 -18.75
N THR A 621 -10.65 -16.83 -18.24
CA THR A 621 -11.65 -17.54 -19.05
C THR A 621 -12.96 -16.77 -19.21
N HIS A 622 -13.26 -15.87 -18.28
CA HIS A 622 -14.50 -15.11 -18.22
C HIS A 622 -14.29 -13.85 -17.39
N THR A 623 -15.22 -12.91 -17.51
CA THR A 623 -15.30 -11.72 -16.66
C THR A 623 -16.62 -11.74 -15.90
N SER A 624 -16.63 -11.36 -14.61
CA SER A 624 -17.84 -11.23 -13.81
C SER A 624 -17.88 -9.89 -13.08
N LEU A 625 -19.05 -9.26 -13.02
CA LEU A 625 -19.31 -8.09 -12.19
C LEU A 625 -19.99 -8.53 -10.90
N TYR A 626 -19.40 -8.18 -9.76
CA TYR A 626 -20.00 -8.35 -8.45
C TYR A 626 -20.50 -7.02 -7.92
N ILE A 627 -21.74 -7.04 -7.39
CA ILE A 627 -22.40 -5.90 -6.78
C ILE A 627 -22.54 -6.19 -5.29
N TYR A 628 -21.91 -5.37 -4.46
CA TYR A 628 -21.98 -5.46 -3.01
C TYR A 628 -22.80 -4.32 -2.43
N GLN A 629 -23.38 -4.54 -1.25
CA GLN A 629 -24.04 -3.51 -0.46
C GLN A 629 -23.72 -3.64 1.03
N TRP A 630 -23.74 -2.53 1.75
CA TRP A 630 -23.61 -2.49 3.21
C TRP A 630 -24.42 -1.35 3.83
N PRO A 631 -24.78 -1.43 5.12
CA PRO A 631 -25.41 -0.32 5.85
C PRO A 631 -24.40 0.82 6.02
N ALA A 632 -24.80 2.06 5.70
CA ALA A 632 -23.91 3.22 5.79
C ALA A 632 -23.44 3.56 7.23
N ASP A 633 -24.11 3.01 8.25
CA ASP A 633 -23.75 3.18 9.67
C ASP A 633 -22.85 2.07 10.24
N LYS A 634 -22.45 1.09 9.41
CA LYS A 634 -21.72 -0.11 9.84
C LYS A 634 -20.52 -0.46 8.95
N GLU A 635 -19.75 0.54 8.56
CA GLU A 635 -18.61 0.37 7.64
C GLU A 635 -17.43 -0.42 8.22
N ASN A 636 -17.39 -0.68 9.54
CA ASN A 636 -16.19 -1.12 10.25
C ASN A 636 -16.30 -2.47 11.01
N GLY A 637 -17.39 -3.23 10.82
CA GLY A 637 -17.49 -4.59 11.37
C GLY A 637 -17.14 -5.67 10.35
N THR A 638 -16.80 -6.87 10.84
CA THR A 638 -16.56 -8.03 9.97
C THR A 638 -17.89 -8.68 9.54
N GLY A 639 -17.95 -9.22 8.31
CA GLY A 639 -19.13 -9.91 7.79
C GLY A 639 -20.37 -9.03 7.54
N ILE A 640 -20.20 -7.72 7.36
CA ILE A 640 -21.29 -6.74 7.21
C ILE A 640 -21.66 -6.51 5.74
N VAL A 641 -20.65 -6.51 4.87
CA VAL A 641 -20.85 -6.39 3.42
C VAL A 641 -21.54 -7.65 2.89
N SER A 642 -22.58 -7.46 2.09
CA SER A 642 -23.35 -8.53 1.46
C SER A 642 -23.35 -8.39 -0.06
N GLN A 643 -23.27 -9.50 -0.78
CA GLN A 643 -23.45 -9.50 -2.22
C GLN A 643 -24.94 -9.36 -2.58
N VAL A 644 -25.24 -8.43 -3.48
CA VAL A 644 -26.58 -8.21 -4.03
C VAL A 644 -26.79 -9.07 -5.26
N GLU A 645 -25.81 -9.06 -6.17
CA GLU A 645 -25.92 -9.69 -7.48
C GLU A 645 -24.52 -10.01 -8.03
N ALA A 646 -24.43 -11.07 -8.82
CA ALA A 646 -23.28 -11.35 -9.69
C ALA A 646 -23.75 -11.44 -11.15
N CYS A 647 -23.09 -10.70 -12.04
CA CYS A 647 -23.38 -10.70 -13.46
C CYS A 647 -22.19 -11.29 -14.23
N SER A 648 -22.39 -12.46 -14.84
CA SER A 648 -21.39 -13.03 -15.77
C SER A 648 -21.44 -12.29 -17.09
N VAL A 649 -20.30 -11.72 -17.50
CA VAL A 649 -20.14 -11.10 -18.82
C VAL A 649 -20.21 -12.20 -19.88
N SER A 650 -20.88 -11.91 -20.99
CA SER A 650 -20.95 -12.82 -22.13
C SER A 650 -19.64 -12.77 -22.93
N GLY A 651 -19.06 -13.93 -23.21
CA GLY A 651 -17.81 -14.05 -23.96
C GLY A 651 -16.62 -14.52 -23.11
N PRO A 652 -15.41 -14.53 -23.68
CA PRO A 652 -14.20 -14.92 -22.96
C PRO A 652 -13.72 -13.82 -21.99
N GLY A 653 -12.70 -14.13 -21.19
CA GLY A 653 -12.01 -13.15 -20.35
C GLY A 653 -11.34 -12.05 -21.20
N ILE A 654 -11.15 -10.86 -20.61
CA ILE A 654 -10.69 -9.66 -21.35
C ILE A 654 -9.35 -9.85 -22.08
N SER A 655 -8.47 -10.75 -21.60
CA SER A 655 -7.19 -11.05 -22.25
C SER A 655 -7.33 -11.68 -23.63
N SER A 656 -8.47 -12.28 -23.94
CA SER A 656 -8.74 -12.91 -25.25
C SER A 656 -9.02 -11.89 -26.35
N TYR A 657 -9.25 -10.62 -25.97
CA TYR A 657 -9.48 -9.51 -26.87
C TYR A 657 -8.18 -8.76 -27.23
N ALA A 658 -7.04 -9.43 -27.10
CA ALA A 658 -5.72 -8.84 -27.38
C ALA A 658 -5.59 -8.29 -28.82
N ASP A 659 -6.35 -8.84 -29.77
CA ASP A 659 -6.44 -8.39 -31.17
C ASP A 659 -7.70 -7.57 -31.47
N ASP A 660 -8.62 -7.43 -30.51
CA ASP A 660 -9.81 -6.56 -30.58
C ASP A 660 -10.07 -5.87 -29.23
N PRO A 661 -9.20 -4.94 -28.77
CA PRO A 661 -9.34 -4.32 -27.45
C PRO A 661 -10.68 -3.60 -27.22
N ALA A 662 -11.28 -3.04 -28.28
CA ALA A 662 -12.58 -2.38 -28.20
C ALA A 662 -13.70 -3.38 -27.85
N GLY A 663 -13.61 -4.61 -28.36
CA GLY A 663 -14.49 -5.72 -27.97
C GLY A 663 -14.44 -6.02 -26.46
N ALA A 664 -13.28 -5.86 -25.82
CA ALA A 664 -13.13 -6.05 -24.37
C ALA A 664 -13.99 -5.04 -23.59
N GLY A 665 -13.91 -3.75 -23.93
CA GLY A 665 -14.71 -2.70 -23.30
C GLY A 665 -16.21 -2.87 -23.57
N ALA A 666 -16.58 -3.17 -24.82
CA ALA A 666 -17.97 -3.41 -25.21
C ALA A 666 -18.60 -4.59 -24.45
N SER A 667 -17.81 -5.64 -24.15
CA SER A 667 -18.30 -6.81 -23.41
C SER A 667 -18.83 -6.48 -22.01
N LEU A 668 -18.32 -5.42 -21.35
CA LEU A 668 -18.68 -5.08 -19.96
C LEU A 668 -20.03 -4.37 -19.84
N LYS A 669 -20.47 -3.69 -20.92
CA LYS A 669 -21.65 -2.81 -20.94
C LYS A 669 -22.94 -3.49 -20.47
N PRO A 670 -23.29 -4.72 -20.89
CA PRO A 670 -24.52 -5.37 -20.44
C PRO A 670 -24.59 -5.58 -18.91
N CYS A 671 -23.44 -5.86 -18.26
CA CYS A 671 -23.42 -5.99 -16.81
C CYS A 671 -23.45 -4.63 -16.09
N LEU A 672 -22.83 -3.60 -16.66
CA LEU A 672 -22.97 -2.21 -16.17
C LEU A 672 -24.42 -1.73 -16.28
N ASP A 673 -25.09 -1.97 -17.41
CA ASP A 673 -26.51 -1.65 -17.60
C ASP A 673 -27.40 -2.35 -16.57
N LYS A 674 -27.06 -3.59 -16.19
CA LYS A 674 -27.74 -4.31 -15.12
C LYS A 674 -27.48 -3.67 -13.75
N ALA A 675 -26.24 -3.29 -13.45
CA ALA A 675 -25.89 -2.62 -12.20
C ALA A 675 -26.63 -1.28 -12.04
N MET A 676 -26.77 -0.49 -13.11
CA MET A 676 -27.50 0.78 -13.07
C MET A 676 -29.01 0.63 -12.82
N LYS A 677 -29.57 -0.58 -13.01
CA LYS A 677 -30.96 -0.89 -12.63
C LYS A 677 -31.11 -1.30 -11.17
N ILE A 678 -30.02 -1.74 -10.54
CA ILE A 678 -29.99 -2.22 -9.16
C ILE A 678 -29.67 -1.06 -8.21
N ILE A 679 -28.70 -0.22 -8.56
CA ILE A 679 -28.23 0.88 -7.73
C ILE A 679 -29.14 2.10 -7.90
N PRO A 680 -29.67 2.69 -6.82
CA PRO A 680 -30.45 3.92 -6.88
C PRO A 680 -29.73 5.05 -7.61
N ALA A 681 -30.43 5.81 -8.45
CA ALA A 681 -29.84 6.82 -9.35
C ALA A 681 -29.02 7.87 -8.60
N GLU A 682 -29.46 8.26 -7.41
CA GLU A 682 -28.79 9.17 -6.49
C GLU A 682 -27.45 8.63 -5.95
N GLN A 683 -27.26 7.32 -5.89
CA GLN A 683 -26.06 6.66 -5.33
C GLN A 683 -25.09 6.16 -6.40
N GLN A 684 -25.49 6.12 -7.68
CA GLN A 684 -24.65 5.59 -8.76
C GLN A 684 -23.30 6.30 -8.83
N ARG A 685 -23.28 7.64 -8.82
CA ARG A 685 -22.04 8.45 -8.94
C ARG A 685 -21.11 8.32 -7.75
N GLU A 686 -21.60 7.85 -6.61
CA GLU A 686 -20.84 7.65 -5.38
C GLU A 686 -20.41 6.19 -5.20
N THR A 687 -20.86 5.29 -6.08
CA THR A 687 -20.59 3.85 -5.99
C THR A 687 -19.16 3.56 -6.47
N PRO A 688 -18.21 3.22 -5.57
CA PRO A 688 -16.86 2.84 -5.95
C PRO A 688 -16.88 1.64 -6.88
N THR A 689 -16.22 1.77 -8.01
CA THR A 689 -16.17 0.76 -9.07
C THR A 689 -14.72 0.47 -9.44
N TYR A 690 -14.37 -0.82 -9.48
CA TYR A 690 -13.04 -1.29 -9.80
C TYR A 690 -13.06 -2.40 -10.85
N LEU A 691 -11.94 -2.57 -11.56
CA LEU A 691 -11.67 -3.77 -12.35
C LEU A 691 -10.33 -4.36 -11.94
N GLY A 692 -10.33 -5.61 -11.50
CA GLY A 692 -9.11 -6.38 -11.26
C GLY A 692 -8.98 -7.51 -12.27
N ALA A 693 -7.85 -7.55 -12.98
CA ALA A 693 -7.54 -8.65 -13.89
C ALA A 693 -6.46 -9.57 -13.30
N THR A 694 -6.61 -10.87 -13.54
CA THR A 694 -5.76 -11.91 -12.91
C THR A 694 -4.79 -12.55 -13.90
N ALA A 695 -4.56 -13.86 -13.84
CA ALA A 695 -3.54 -14.56 -14.62
C ALA A 695 -3.67 -14.40 -16.14
N GLY A 696 -4.88 -14.25 -16.70
CA GLY A 696 -5.06 -14.07 -18.14
C GLY A 696 -4.33 -12.82 -18.65
N MET A 697 -4.50 -11.70 -17.94
CA MET A 697 -3.79 -10.47 -18.27
C MET A 697 -2.32 -10.50 -17.83
N ARG A 698 -1.95 -11.27 -16.80
CA ARG A 698 -0.52 -11.50 -16.48
C ARG A 698 0.20 -12.20 -17.64
N LEU A 699 -0.41 -13.25 -18.21
CA LEU A 699 0.11 -13.97 -19.37
C LEU A 699 0.16 -13.07 -20.61
N LEU A 700 -0.92 -12.34 -20.90
CA LEU A 700 -0.93 -11.41 -22.04
C LEU A 700 0.15 -10.33 -21.89
N ARG A 701 0.35 -9.77 -20.70
CA ARG A 701 1.40 -8.76 -20.46
C ARG A 701 2.79 -9.33 -20.65
N GLU A 702 3.03 -10.57 -20.25
CA GLU A 702 4.29 -11.29 -20.45
C GLU A 702 4.56 -11.53 -21.95
N GLU A 703 3.51 -11.87 -22.69
CA GLU A 703 3.58 -12.09 -24.14
C GLU A 703 3.78 -10.77 -24.91
N ASN A 704 2.93 -9.79 -24.63
CA ASN A 704 2.86 -8.48 -25.28
C ASN A 704 2.21 -7.42 -24.37
N SER A 705 3.06 -6.63 -23.70
CA SER A 705 2.63 -5.57 -22.77
C SER A 705 1.75 -4.50 -23.44
N THR A 706 2.04 -4.13 -24.70
CA THR A 706 1.27 -3.11 -25.43
C THR A 706 -0.17 -3.56 -25.67
N LYS A 707 -0.38 -4.82 -26.07
CA LYS A 707 -1.74 -5.36 -26.23
C LYS A 707 -2.49 -5.40 -24.89
N ALA A 708 -1.80 -5.77 -23.81
CA ALA A 708 -2.39 -5.74 -22.48
C ALA A 708 -2.84 -4.32 -22.09
N GLU A 709 -2.00 -3.30 -22.32
CA GLU A 709 -2.31 -1.89 -22.05
C GLU A 709 -3.50 -1.38 -22.89
N GLN A 710 -3.58 -1.77 -24.17
CA GLN A 710 -4.69 -1.40 -25.05
C GLN A 710 -6.02 -1.97 -24.55
N VAL A 711 -6.04 -3.25 -24.14
CA VAL A 711 -7.23 -3.86 -23.53
C VAL A 711 -7.63 -3.10 -22.26
N PHE A 712 -6.66 -2.74 -21.41
CA PHE A 712 -6.93 -1.94 -20.20
C PHE A 712 -7.49 -0.56 -20.49
N ALA A 713 -6.99 0.12 -21.52
CA ALA A 713 -7.48 1.43 -21.92
C ALA A 713 -8.96 1.37 -22.35
N GLU A 714 -9.34 0.38 -23.16
CA GLU A 714 -10.72 0.24 -23.65
C GLU A 714 -11.71 -0.20 -22.56
N VAL A 715 -11.33 -1.09 -21.64
CA VAL A 715 -12.21 -1.44 -20.50
C VAL A 715 -12.36 -0.26 -19.53
N SER A 716 -11.28 0.50 -19.28
CA SER A 716 -11.33 1.68 -18.42
C SER A 716 -12.23 2.76 -19.00
N LYS A 717 -12.13 2.98 -20.31
CA LYS A 717 -13.00 3.87 -21.07
C LYS A 717 -14.47 3.43 -20.98
N ALA A 718 -14.75 2.14 -21.22
CA ALA A 718 -16.12 1.62 -21.20
C ALA A 718 -16.79 1.75 -19.82
N ILE A 719 -16.05 1.54 -18.72
CA ILE A 719 -16.58 1.74 -17.37
C ILE A 719 -16.75 3.24 -17.07
N GLY A 720 -15.80 4.08 -17.48
CA GLY A 720 -15.87 5.54 -17.30
C GLY A 720 -17.01 6.23 -18.06
N GLU A 721 -17.63 5.57 -19.04
CA GLU A 721 -18.85 6.06 -19.72
C GLU A 721 -20.10 5.97 -18.82
N TYR A 722 -20.07 5.18 -17.73
CA TYR A 722 -21.19 5.00 -16.81
C TYR A 722 -21.12 5.98 -15.63
N PRO A 723 -22.26 6.34 -15.00
CA PRO A 723 -22.30 7.31 -13.91
C PRO A 723 -21.86 6.69 -12.57
N VAL A 724 -20.65 6.12 -12.52
CA VAL A 724 -20.06 5.45 -11.34
C VAL A 724 -18.76 6.12 -10.90
N ASP A 725 -18.36 5.92 -9.64
CA ASP A 725 -17.03 6.33 -9.14
C ASP A 725 -16.00 5.29 -9.56
N PHE A 726 -15.55 5.36 -10.82
CA PHE A 726 -14.55 4.42 -11.34
C PHE A 726 -13.14 4.78 -10.84
N ARG A 727 -12.60 3.94 -9.94
CA ARG A 727 -11.30 4.14 -9.29
C ARG A 727 -10.14 3.39 -9.97
N GLY A 728 -10.39 2.90 -11.18
CA GLY A 728 -9.35 2.35 -12.05
C GLY A 728 -9.37 0.83 -12.20
N ALA A 729 -8.54 0.38 -13.14
CA ALA A 729 -8.39 -1.01 -13.53
C ALA A 729 -6.93 -1.46 -13.29
N ARG A 730 -6.73 -2.64 -12.70
CA ARG A 730 -5.39 -3.15 -12.32
C ARG A 730 -5.18 -4.62 -12.66
N ILE A 731 -3.94 -5.01 -12.97
CA ILE A 731 -3.53 -6.42 -13.03
C ILE A 731 -3.01 -6.82 -11.65
N LEU A 732 -3.72 -7.72 -10.97
CA LEU A 732 -3.32 -8.24 -9.66
C LEU A 732 -2.07 -9.12 -9.81
N THR A 733 -1.14 -8.98 -8.89
CA THR A 733 -0.10 -9.98 -8.66
C THR A 733 -0.72 -11.28 -8.14
N GLY A 734 0.01 -12.38 -8.28
CA GLY A 734 -0.46 -13.68 -7.80
C GLY A 734 -0.68 -13.70 -6.29
N SER A 735 0.22 -13.07 -5.53
CA SER A 735 0.10 -12.96 -4.07
C SER A 735 -1.06 -12.06 -3.65
N GLU A 736 -1.34 -10.96 -4.36
CA GLU A 736 -2.53 -10.12 -4.14
C GLU A 736 -3.81 -10.94 -4.32
N GLU A 737 -3.98 -11.64 -5.45
CA GLU A 737 -5.14 -12.49 -5.74
C GLU A 737 -5.38 -13.54 -4.65
N GLY A 738 -4.33 -14.27 -4.24
CA GLY A 738 -4.42 -15.25 -3.16
C GLY A 738 -4.74 -14.63 -1.81
N SER A 739 -4.16 -13.47 -1.50
CA SER A 739 -4.31 -12.80 -0.20
C SER A 739 -5.68 -12.12 -0.03
N PHE A 740 -6.21 -11.50 -1.08
CA PHE A 740 -7.57 -10.95 -1.06
C PHE A 740 -8.62 -12.06 -1.00
N GLY A 741 -8.38 -13.21 -1.64
CA GLY A 741 -9.21 -14.40 -1.46
C GLY A 741 -9.24 -14.86 0.01
N TRP A 742 -8.08 -14.89 0.67
CA TRP A 742 -7.98 -15.20 2.10
C TRP A 742 -8.74 -14.19 2.98
N ILE A 743 -8.67 -12.89 2.67
CA ILE A 743 -9.44 -11.85 3.37
C ILE A 743 -10.94 -12.10 3.19
N THR A 744 -11.42 -12.35 1.97
CA THR A 744 -12.83 -12.65 1.69
C THR A 744 -13.33 -13.82 2.54
N VAL A 745 -12.60 -14.94 2.55
CA VAL A 745 -12.96 -16.13 3.32
C VAL A 745 -13.13 -15.79 4.79
N ASN A 746 -12.12 -15.15 5.39
CA ASN A 746 -12.11 -14.90 6.83
C ASN A 746 -13.04 -13.74 7.25
N TYR A 747 -13.29 -12.78 6.35
CA TYR A 747 -14.27 -11.71 6.57
C TYR A 747 -15.70 -12.25 6.57
N LEU A 748 -16.06 -13.08 5.58
CA LEU A 748 -17.40 -13.66 5.48
C LEU A 748 -17.71 -14.65 6.62
N LEU A 749 -16.70 -15.40 7.05
CA LEU A 749 -16.81 -16.33 8.18
C LEU A 749 -16.64 -15.66 9.54
N GLN A 750 -16.36 -14.34 9.56
CA GLN A 750 -16.13 -13.55 10.77
C GLN A 750 -15.01 -14.14 11.66
N THR A 751 -14.02 -14.80 11.06
CA THR A 751 -12.88 -15.40 11.78
C THR A 751 -11.74 -14.42 12.01
N LEU A 752 -11.80 -13.24 11.39
CA LEU A 752 -10.85 -12.14 11.64
C LEU A 752 -10.99 -11.52 13.04
N VAL A 753 -12.10 -11.80 13.74
CA VAL A 753 -12.50 -11.17 15.01
C VAL A 753 -13.28 -12.16 15.89
N LYS A 754 -12.95 -12.32 17.18
CA LYS A 754 -13.70 -13.18 18.11
C LYS A 754 -14.49 -12.36 19.13
N VAL A 755 -15.81 -12.53 19.16
CA VAL A 755 -16.68 -12.04 20.24
C VAL A 755 -17.21 -13.24 21.02
N GLN A 756 -16.70 -13.48 22.24
CA GLN A 756 -17.35 -14.44 23.14
C GLN A 756 -18.61 -13.79 23.73
N LEU A 757 -19.77 -14.08 23.14
CA LEU A 757 -21.03 -14.01 23.88
C LEU A 757 -21.01 -15.14 24.91
N GLY A 758 -20.89 -14.79 26.19
CA GLY A 758 -20.84 -15.77 27.27
C GLY A 758 -22.01 -16.75 27.21
N GLU A 759 -21.76 -17.98 26.78
CA GLU A 759 -22.73 -19.06 26.90
C GLU A 759 -22.94 -19.38 28.39
N ARG A 760 -24.16 -19.07 28.84
CA ARG A 760 -24.83 -19.56 30.05
C ARG A 760 -24.15 -20.76 30.73
N ALA A 761 -23.38 -20.48 31.77
CA ALA A 761 -23.12 -21.43 32.84
C ALA A 761 -23.77 -20.92 34.14
N GLY A 762 -24.85 -21.59 34.55
CA GLY A 762 -25.25 -21.77 35.95
C GLY A 762 -25.57 -20.54 36.82
N ARG A 763 -26.87 -20.20 36.89
CA ARG A 763 -27.62 -19.83 38.11
C ARG A 763 -26.85 -19.08 39.22
N GLY A 764 -27.02 -17.76 39.28
CA GLY A 764 -27.13 -17.07 40.58
C GLY A 764 -26.07 -16.04 40.98
N SER A 765 -25.45 -15.29 40.06
CA SER A 765 -24.75 -14.05 40.42
C SER A 765 -24.84 -13.04 39.27
N GLY A 766 -25.53 -11.93 39.52
CA GLY A 766 -25.73 -10.83 38.55
C GLY A 766 -24.49 -9.96 38.40
N GLU A 767 -23.39 -10.55 37.95
CA GLU A 767 -22.14 -9.85 37.67
C GLU A 767 -21.95 -9.80 36.15
N ASN A 768 -22.07 -8.60 35.57
CA ASN A 768 -21.78 -8.35 34.16
C ASN A 768 -20.27 -8.47 33.94
N VAL A 769 -19.83 -9.60 33.38
CA VAL A 769 -18.44 -9.79 32.93
C VAL A 769 -18.25 -8.95 31.65
N PRO A 770 -17.23 -8.08 31.56
CA PRO A 770 -17.00 -7.26 30.37
C PRO A 770 -16.70 -8.13 29.15
N GLU A 771 -17.26 -7.75 27.99
CA GLU A 771 -16.87 -8.27 26.68
C GLU A 771 -15.36 -8.14 26.52
N LYS A 772 -14.65 -9.27 26.52
CA LYS A 772 -13.20 -9.32 26.36
C LYS A 772 -12.91 -9.77 24.94
N TRP A 773 -12.39 -8.84 24.14
CA TRP A 773 -11.82 -9.14 22.83
C TRP A 773 -10.59 -10.02 23.04
N GLU A 774 -10.66 -11.29 22.65
CA GLU A 774 -9.52 -12.20 22.65
C GLU A 774 -9.03 -12.40 21.21
N HIS A 775 -7.71 -12.32 21.03
CA HIS A 775 -7.09 -12.59 19.74
C HIS A 775 -7.37 -14.04 19.32
N PRO A 776 -7.79 -14.30 18.06
CA PRO A 776 -7.97 -15.66 17.57
C PRO A 776 -6.65 -16.44 17.70
N GLN A 777 -6.72 -17.70 18.13
CA GLN A 777 -5.53 -18.56 18.03
C GLN A 777 -5.21 -18.81 16.55
N ASP A 778 -3.93 -19.07 16.23
CA ASP A 778 -3.44 -19.26 14.85
C ASP A 778 -4.22 -20.31 14.02
N THR A 779 -4.96 -21.21 14.68
CA THR A 779 -5.79 -22.25 14.05
C THR A 779 -7.23 -21.85 13.73
N GLU A 780 -7.63 -20.61 14.04
CA GLU A 780 -9.02 -20.14 13.94
C GLU A 780 -9.32 -19.39 12.63
N VAL A 781 -8.29 -18.97 11.90
CA VAL A 781 -8.41 -18.43 10.54
C VAL A 781 -8.24 -19.54 9.50
N LEU A 782 -9.05 -19.47 8.43
CA LEU A 782 -9.04 -20.45 7.37
C LEU A 782 -8.03 -20.06 6.28
N GLY A 783 -7.32 -21.03 5.73
CA GLY A 783 -6.61 -20.89 4.47
C GLY A 783 -7.57 -20.79 3.29
N ALA A 784 -7.09 -20.24 2.18
CA ALA A 784 -7.81 -20.10 0.92
C ALA A 784 -7.08 -20.88 -0.18
N LEU A 785 -7.82 -21.71 -0.91
CA LEU A 785 -7.36 -22.42 -2.11
C LEU A 785 -8.21 -21.98 -3.30
N ASP A 786 -7.58 -21.31 -4.25
CA ASP A 786 -8.24 -20.82 -5.47
C ASP A 786 -7.70 -21.58 -6.69
N LEU A 787 -8.59 -22.14 -7.49
CA LEU A 787 -8.25 -22.75 -8.78
C LEU A 787 -8.94 -21.97 -9.90
N GLY A 788 -8.24 -20.93 -10.36
CA GLY A 788 -8.63 -20.16 -11.53
C GLY A 788 -8.34 -20.88 -12.85
N GLY A 789 -8.60 -20.20 -13.97
CA GLY A 789 -8.38 -20.78 -15.30
C GLY A 789 -6.90 -20.83 -15.72
N ALA A 790 -6.09 -19.84 -15.32
CA ALA A 790 -4.69 -19.71 -15.74
C ALA A 790 -3.66 -19.69 -14.59
N SER A 791 -4.10 -19.61 -13.34
CA SER A 791 -3.26 -19.85 -12.16
C SER A 791 -4.08 -20.50 -11.05
N THR A 792 -3.38 -21.01 -10.04
CA THR A 792 -3.96 -21.49 -8.78
C THR A 792 -3.18 -20.91 -7.61
N GLN A 793 -3.89 -20.58 -6.53
CA GLN A 793 -3.34 -19.90 -5.38
C GLN A 793 -3.57 -20.71 -4.11
N ILE A 794 -2.58 -20.66 -3.22
CA ILE A 794 -2.65 -21.19 -1.86
C ILE A 794 -2.21 -20.10 -0.90
N THR A 795 -3.09 -19.76 0.04
CA THR A 795 -2.82 -18.74 1.07
C THR A 795 -3.26 -19.24 2.44
N PHE A 796 -2.37 -19.22 3.44
CA PHE A 796 -2.71 -19.60 4.82
C PHE A 796 -1.72 -19.05 5.83
N GLN A 797 -2.08 -19.11 7.12
CA GLN A 797 -1.18 -18.76 8.21
C GLN A 797 -0.42 -20.01 8.70
N PRO A 798 0.90 -20.12 8.48
CA PRO A 798 1.63 -21.37 8.71
C PRO A 798 1.97 -21.66 10.18
N GLY A 799 1.69 -20.75 11.12
CA GLY A 799 2.02 -20.89 12.55
C GLY A 799 3.53 -20.89 12.87
N VAL A 800 4.38 -20.76 11.84
CA VAL A 800 5.82 -20.57 11.88
C VAL A 800 6.17 -19.37 10.99
N PRO A 801 7.31 -18.70 11.21
CA PRO A 801 7.77 -17.66 10.29
C PRO A 801 7.90 -18.19 8.85
N VAL A 802 7.46 -17.40 7.88
CA VAL A 802 7.64 -17.72 6.45
C VAL A 802 9.10 -17.49 6.08
N GLU A 803 9.82 -18.54 5.67
CA GLU A 803 11.26 -18.47 5.38
C GLU A 803 11.54 -17.79 4.03
N ASP A 804 10.73 -18.05 3.01
CA ASP A 804 10.78 -17.32 1.74
C ASP A 804 9.88 -16.08 1.76
N ARG A 805 10.51 -14.91 1.74
CA ARG A 805 9.86 -13.60 1.80
C ARG A 805 9.04 -13.27 0.57
N ASN A 806 9.36 -13.83 -0.59
CA ASN A 806 8.57 -13.64 -1.82
C ASN A 806 7.18 -14.30 -1.70
N THR A 807 7.05 -15.26 -0.78
CA THR A 807 5.78 -15.93 -0.45
C THR A 807 5.16 -15.43 0.85
N SER A 808 5.74 -14.41 1.49
CA SER A 808 5.24 -13.85 2.75
C SER A 808 4.37 -12.63 2.50
N VAL A 809 3.17 -12.60 3.08
CA VAL A 809 2.24 -11.46 3.03
C VAL A 809 1.86 -11.08 4.46
N PHE A 810 1.85 -9.78 4.75
CA PHE A 810 1.53 -9.25 6.07
C PHE A 810 0.30 -8.35 6.00
N PHE A 811 -0.66 -8.59 6.90
CA PHE A 811 -1.79 -7.69 7.11
C PHE A 811 -1.93 -7.34 8.58
N ARG A 812 -2.44 -6.14 8.82
CA ARG A 812 -2.94 -5.74 10.14
C ARG A 812 -4.43 -5.47 10.03
N LEU A 813 -5.25 -6.35 10.60
CA LEU A 813 -6.71 -6.31 10.48
C LEU A 813 -7.31 -6.37 11.89
N TYR A 814 -8.19 -5.42 12.22
CA TYR A 814 -8.87 -5.34 13.51
C TYR A 814 -7.91 -5.38 14.73
N GLY A 815 -6.74 -4.76 14.62
CA GLY A 815 -5.72 -4.72 15.66
C GLY A 815 -4.85 -5.97 15.76
N THR A 816 -5.02 -6.95 14.87
CA THR A 816 -4.27 -8.21 14.84
C THR A 816 -3.35 -8.29 13.63
N ASN A 817 -2.10 -8.71 13.84
CA ASN A 817 -1.13 -8.93 12.76
C ASN A 817 -1.26 -10.36 12.23
N TYR A 818 -1.50 -10.48 10.94
CA TYR A 818 -1.57 -11.74 10.21
C TYR A 818 -0.32 -11.86 9.32
N SER A 819 0.48 -12.90 9.56
CA SER A 819 1.61 -13.28 8.70
C SER A 819 1.21 -14.52 7.93
N LEU A 820 1.04 -14.35 6.62
CA LEU A 820 0.50 -15.36 5.73
C LEU A 820 1.59 -15.85 4.78
N TYR A 821 1.58 -17.15 4.52
CA TYR A 821 2.14 -17.70 3.30
C TYR A 821 1.12 -17.49 2.18
N SER A 822 1.53 -16.95 1.04
CA SER A 822 0.73 -16.79 -0.17
C SER A 822 1.59 -17.08 -1.39
N HIS A 823 1.15 -18.00 -2.25
CA HIS A 823 1.81 -18.26 -3.51
C HIS A 823 0.79 -18.52 -4.63
N SER A 824 1.18 -18.14 -5.85
CA SER A 824 0.39 -18.30 -7.06
C SER A 824 1.18 -19.05 -8.13
N TYR A 825 0.76 -20.27 -8.43
CA TYR A 825 1.34 -21.05 -9.51
C TYR A 825 0.73 -20.64 -10.84
N LEU A 826 1.40 -19.72 -11.55
CA LEU A 826 1.03 -19.31 -12.91
C LEU A 826 1.14 -20.51 -13.86
N CYS A 827 0.22 -20.62 -14.84
CA CYS A 827 0.03 -21.77 -15.73
C CYS A 827 -0.58 -23.03 -15.09
N TYR A 828 -0.71 -23.08 -13.76
CA TYR A 828 -1.35 -24.19 -13.04
C TYR A 828 -2.84 -23.93 -12.73
N GLY A 829 -3.46 -22.97 -13.41
CA GLY A 829 -4.92 -22.87 -13.44
C GLY A 829 -5.52 -24.00 -14.27
N GLN A 830 -6.78 -24.34 -14.03
CA GLN A 830 -7.45 -25.50 -14.62
C GLN A 830 -7.32 -25.56 -16.15
N SER A 831 -7.59 -24.46 -16.86
CA SER A 831 -7.55 -24.45 -18.33
C SER A 831 -6.13 -24.59 -18.88
N GLN A 832 -5.16 -23.93 -18.24
CA GLN A 832 -3.76 -23.99 -18.68
C GLN A 832 -3.12 -25.34 -18.34
N ALA A 833 -3.46 -25.94 -17.20
CA ALA A 833 -3.01 -27.28 -16.83
C ALA A 833 -3.52 -28.36 -17.80
N LEU A 834 -4.78 -28.27 -18.24
CA LEU A 834 -5.31 -29.17 -19.27
C LEU A 834 -4.63 -28.97 -20.63
N LYS A 835 -4.32 -27.73 -21.00
CA LYS A 835 -3.57 -27.42 -22.22
C LYS A 835 -2.13 -27.97 -22.15
N MET A 836 -1.46 -27.84 -21.01
CA MET A 836 -0.15 -28.45 -20.74
C MET A 836 -0.19 -29.97 -20.82
N LEU A 837 -1.24 -30.62 -20.26
CA LEU A 837 -1.44 -32.06 -20.37
C LEU A 837 -1.55 -32.50 -21.82
N LEU A 838 -2.42 -31.85 -22.60
CA LEU A 838 -2.62 -32.18 -24.00
C LEU A 838 -1.36 -31.95 -24.83
N ALA A 839 -0.61 -30.87 -24.57
CA ALA A 839 0.67 -30.58 -25.21
C ALA A 839 1.74 -31.63 -24.88
N ALA A 840 1.82 -32.08 -23.63
CA ALA A 840 2.75 -33.12 -23.22
C ALA A 840 2.45 -34.47 -23.90
N LEU A 841 1.17 -34.81 -24.04
CA LEU A 841 0.73 -36.02 -24.75
C LEU A 841 1.05 -35.94 -26.26
N HIS A 842 0.85 -34.78 -26.88
CA HIS A 842 1.22 -34.54 -28.27
C HIS A 842 2.73 -34.69 -28.50
N GLN A 843 3.55 -34.10 -27.64
CA GLN A 843 5.01 -34.20 -27.72
C GLN A 843 5.50 -35.64 -27.54
N ALA A 844 4.82 -36.44 -26.72
CA ALA A 844 5.16 -37.84 -26.50
C ALA A 844 4.80 -38.76 -27.68
N SER A 845 3.74 -38.46 -28.45
CA SER A 845 3.34 -39.28 -29.60
C SER A 845 3.99 -38.86 -30.93
N SER A 846 4.36 -37.57 -31.08
CA SER A 846 4.89 -36.98 -32.33
C SER A 846 4.02 -37.27 -33.56
N SER A 847 2.72 -37.54 -33.37
CA SER A 847 1.77 -37.92 -34.41
C SER A 847 0.54 -37.02 -34.39
N ALA A 848 -0.12 -36.88 -35.55
CA ALA A 848 -1.40 -36.16 -35.67
C ALA A 848 -2.55 -36.81 -34.87
N GLN A 849 -2.34 -37.99 -34.27
CA GLN A 849 -3.27 -38.61 -33.33
C GLN A 849 -2.73 -38.51 -31.89
N ILE A 850 -3.57 -38.05 -30.98
CA ILE A 850 -3.27 -37.97 -29.55
C ILE A 850 -4.21 -38.92 -28.82
N SER A 851 -3.62 -39.86 -28.08
CA SER A 851 -4.35 -40.73 -27.15
C SER A 851 -4.41 -40.06 -25.79
N HIS A 852 -5.58 -39.64 -25.36
CA HIS A 852 -5.77 -38.88 -24.12
C HIS A 852 -6.32 -39.80 -23.01
N PRO A 853 -5.48 -40.21 -22.03
CA PRO A 853 -5.87 -41.21 -21.05
C PRO A 853 -6.99 -40.75 -20.12
N CYS A 854 -7.07 -39.45 -19.85
CA CYS A 854 -8.08 -38.88 -18.96
C CYS A 854 -9.43 -38.61 -19.65
N TYR A 855 -9.48 -38.59 -20.98
CA TYR A 855 -10.74 -38.37 -21.68
C TYR A 855 -11.52 -39.68 -21.72
N PRO A 856 -12.86 -39.63 -21.62
CA PRO A 856 -13.67 -40.84 -21.55
C PRO A 856 -13.57 -41.65 -22.85
N GLN A 857 -13.61 -42.97 -22.71
CA GLN A 857 -13.52 -43.86 -23.85
C GLN A 857 -14.61 -43.56 -24.88
N GLY A 858 -14.21 -43.37 -26.14
CA GLY A 858 -15.11 -43.05 -27.24
C GLY A 858 -15.35 -41.55 -27.48
N TYR A 859 -14.81 -40.66 -26.64
CA TYR A 859 -14.78 -39.22 -26.93
C TYR A 859 -13.71 -38.91 -27.98
N GLN A 860 -14.02 -37.98 -28.88
CA GLN A 860 -13.11 -37.50 -29.90
C GLN A 860 -13.30 -36.01 -30.13
N GLU A 861 -12.19 -35.31 -30.31
CA GLU A 861 -12.19 -33.91 -30.74
C GLU A 861 -11.05 -33.65 -31.72
N ASN A 862 -11.20 -32.58 -32.50
CA ASN A 862 -10.17 -32.09 -33.40
C ASN A 862 -9.77 -30.68 -32.97
N LEU A 863 -8.47 -30.42 -32.90
CA LEU A 863 -7.92 -29.08 -32.68
C LEU A 863 -6.69 -28.88 -33.56
N THR A 864 -6.35 -27.64 -33.86
CA THR A 864 -5.14 -27.29 -34.59
C THR A 864 -3.93 -27.21 -33.68
N VAL A 865 -2.72 -27.37 -34.24
CA VAL A 865 -1.47 -27.08 -33.52
C VAL A 865 -1.46 -25.63 -33.01
N ALA A 866 -1.98 -24.68 -33.80
CA ALA A 866 -2.10 -23.28 -33.36
C ALA A 866 -2.94 -23.15 -32.08
N GLU A 867 -4.13 -23.75 -32.02
CA GLU A 867 -5.01 -23.71 -30.83
C GLU A 867 -4.41 -24.43 -29.61
N LEU A 868 -3.60 -25.48 -29.82
CA LEU A 868 -2.92 -26.17 -28.73
C LEU A 868 -1.80 -25.33 -28.12
N TYR A 869 -1.08 -24.54 -28.93
CA TYR A 869 0.12 -23.81 -28.54
C TYR A 869 -0.03 -22.28 -28.56
N ASP A 870 -1.26 -21.76 -28.54
CA ASP A 870 -1.62 -20.33 -28.48
C ASP A 870 -1.42 -19.70 -27.08
N SER A 871 -0.69 -20.35 -26.18
CA SER A 871 -0.50 -19.88 -24.81
C SER A 871 0.97 -19.91 -24.39
N PRO A 872 1.45 -18.88 -23.66
CA PRO A 872 2.81 -18.87 -23.10
C PRO A 872 3.14 -20.06 -22.19
N CYS A 873 2.12 -20.76 -21.68
CA CYS A 873 2.26 -21.92 -20.79
C CYS A 873 2.72 -23.20 -21.51
N VAL A 874 2.70 -23.23 -22.84
CA VAL A 874 3.07 -24.39 -23.66
C VAL A 874 3.96 -23.98 -24.82
N ARG A 875 4.99 -24.77 -25.13
CA ARG A 875 5.93 -24.47 -26.21
C ARG A 875 5.69 -25.38 -27.42
N ALA A 876 5.46 -24.77 -28.58
CA ALA A 876 5.32 -25.50 -29.84
C ALA A 876 6.65 -26.15 -30.26
N PRO A 877 6.63 -27.39 -30.81
CA PRO A 877 7.80 -27.98 -31.44
C PRO A 877 8.23 -27.15 -32.65
N SER A 878 9.54 -26.94 -32.83
CA SER A 878 10.11 -26.08 -33.89
C SER A 878 9.73 -26.50 -35.32
N SER A 879 9.33 -27.76 -35.52
CA SER A 879 8.97 -28.35 -36.80
C SER A 879 7.45 -28.45 -37.05
N ALA A 880 6.61 -27.97 -36.12
CA ALA A 880 5.17 -28.16 -36.21
C ALA A 880 4.51 -27.11 -37.13
N SER A 881 3.65 -27.56 -38.05
CA SER A 881 2.85 -26.67 -38.89
C SER A 881 1.63 -26.16 -38.08
N PRO A 882 1.43 -24.83 -37.95
CA PRO A 882 0.32 -24.29 -37.16
C PRO A 882 -1.08 -24.75 -37.60
N GLY A 883 -1.26 -25.00 -38.91
CA GLY A 883 -2.53 -25.46 -39.49
C GLY A 883 -2.76 -26.97 -39.46
N LEU A 884 -1.83 -27.77 -38.91
CA LEU A 884 -2.01 -29.21 -38.77
C LEU A 884 -3.15 -29.51 -37.78
N VAL A 885 -4.13 -30.29 -38.22
CA VAL A 885 -5.23 -30.77 -37.36
C VAL A 885 -4.80 -32.01 -36.60
N LEU A 886 -4.90 -31.94 -35.28
CA LEU A 886 -4.65 -33.00 -34.33
C LEU A 886 -5.98 -33.64 -33.94
N ARG A 887 -6.05 -34.97 -34.01
CA ARG A 887 -7.22 -35.75 -33.58
C ARG A 887 -6.96 -36.33 -32.19
N VAL A 888 -7.71 -35.90 -31.20
CA VAL A 888 -7.63 -36.38 -29.82
C VAL A 888 -8.67 -37.46 -29.61
N THR A 889 -8.27 -38.58 -29.01
CA THR A 889 -9.15 -39.72 -28.72
C THR A 889 -9.04 -40.12 -27.25
N GLY A 890 -10.17 -40.24 -26.57
CA GLY A 890 -10.21 -40.63 -25.16
C GLY A 890 -10.12 -42.15 -24.97
N THR A 891 -9.33 -42.58 -23.98
CA THR A 891 -9.17 -44.01 -23.64
C THR A 891 -9.80 -44.41 -22.31
N GLY A 892 -10.12 -43.46 -21.41
CA GLY A 892 -10.72 -43.73 -20.11
C GLY A 892 -9.82 -44.54 -19.15
N ASP A 893 -8.50 -44.34 -19.20
CA ASP A 893 -7.54 -45.02 -18.32
C ASP A 893 -7.09 -44.08 -17.18
N PRO A 894 -7.68 -44.21 -15.97
CA PRO A 894 -7.34 -43.32 -14.86
C PRO A 894 -5.90 -43.49 -14.34
N ALA A 895 -5.27 -44.67 -14.49
CA ALA A 895 -3.91 -44.89 -14.02
C ALA A 895 -2.89 -44.20 -14.94
N ALA A 896 -3.08 -44.38 -16.26
CA ALA A 896 -2.31 -43.64 -17.26
C ALA A 896 -2.56 -42.13 -17.16
N CYS A 897 -3.80 -41.72 -16.85
CA CYS A 897 -4.14 -40.31 -16.62
C CYS A 897 -3.36 -39.73 -15.43
N GLY A 898 -3.38 -40.40 -14.28
CA GLY A 898 -2.61 -39.98 -13.10
C GLY A 898 -1.12 -39.82 -13.41
N THR A 899 -0.53 -40.77 -14.13
CA THR A 899 0.88 -40.71 -14.56
C THR A 899 1.14 -39.52 -15.48
N ALA A 900 0.24 -39.23 -16.42
CA ALA A 900 0.38 -38.12 -17.35
C ALA A 900 0.25 -36.77 -16.64
N VAL A 901 -0.69 -36.65 -15.70
CA VAL A 901 -0.89 -35.45 -14.86
C VAL A 901 0.31 -35.20 -13.94
N GLN A 902 0.85 -36.24 -13.29
CA GLN A 902 2.01 -36.10 -12.41
C GLN A 902 3.24 -35.53 -13.13
N ARG A 903 3.41 -35.79 -14.43
CA ARG A 903 4.52 -35.23 -15.24
C ARG A 903 4.44 -33.73 -15.44
N LEU A 904 3.29 -33.10 -15.17
CA LEU A 904 3.15 -31.65 -15.22
C LEU A 904 3.84 -30.94 -14.04
N PHE A 905 4.16 -31.69 -13.00
CA PHE A 905 4.73 -31.17 -11.77
C PHE A 905 6.16 -31.65 -11.62
N ASN A 906 7.05 -30.75 -11.21
CA ASN A 906 8.36 -31.16 -10.70
C ASN A 906 8.30 -31.21 -9.16
N PHE A 907 8.14 -32.40 -8.60
CA PHE A 907 8.10 -32.59 -7.14
C PHE A 907 9.49 -32.61 -6.48
N SER A 908 10.57 -32.35 -7.23
CA SER A 908 11.92 -32.29 -6.68
C SER A 908 12.08 -31.02 -5.85
N CYS A 909 12.29 -31.18 -4.54
CA CYS A 909 12.63 -30.10 -3.62
C CYS A 909 14.15 -30.08 -3.34
N GLY A 910 14.76 -28.90 -3.26
CA GLY A 910 16.13 -28.76 -2.77
C GLY A 910 16.25 -29.17 -1.30
N ALA A 911 17.44 -29.61 -0.86
CA ALA A 911 17.65 -30.19 0.47
C ALA A 911 17.48 -29.21 1.66
N GLN A 912 17.17 -27.94 1.42
CA GLN A 912 17.26 -26.88 2.44
C GLN A 912 15.91 -26.50 3.08
N TRP A 913 14.76 -26.70 2.42
CA TRP A 913 13.46 -26.19 2.90
C TRP A 913 12.26 -27.04 2.42
N PRO A 914 11.12 -27.05 3.13
CA PRO A 914 9.90 -27.67 2.64
C PRO A 914 9.40 -26.93 1.40
N CYS A 915 8.93 -27.68 0.40
CA CYS A 915 8.50 -27.14 -0.87
C CYS A 915 7.20 -27.81 -1.34
N GLY A 916 6.40 -27.07 -2.10
CA GLY A 916 5.21 -27.61 -2.74
C GLY A 916 5.62 -28.42 -3.97
N PHE A 917 5.80 -27.71 -5.09
CA PHE A 917 6.37 -28.24 -6.33
C PHE A 917 7.11 -27.14 -7.11
N ASN A 918 7.84 -27.53 -8.16
CA ASN A 918 8.71 -26.67 -8.97
C ASN A 918 9.79 -25.92 -8.17
N GLY A 919 10.24 -26.50 -7.06
CA GLY A 919 11.24 -25.87 -6.17
C GLY A 919 10.70 -24.68 -5.36
N VAL A 920 9.39 -24.42 -5.38
CA VAL A 920 8.76 -23.30 -4.66
C VAL A 920 8.63 -23.66 -3.18
N TYR A 921 9.17 -22.79 -2.32
CA TYR A 921 9.02 -22.90 -0.87
C TYR A 921 7.55 -22.97 -0.47
N GLN A 922 7.22 -23.91 0.42
CA GLN A 922 5.89 -24.01 1.01
C GLN A 922 6.02 -24.59 2.43
N PRO A 923 5.57 -23.86 3.47
CA PRO A 923 5.51 -24.44 4.81
C PRO A 923 4.46 -25.57 4.87
N PRO A 924 4.54 -26.48 5.85
CA PRO A 924 3.52 -27.51 6.03
C PRO A 924 2.12 -26.90 6.18
N VAL A 925 1.15 -27.44 5.44
CA VAL A 925 -0.24 -26.98 5.52
C VAL A 925 -0.80 -27.19 6.92
N ARG A 926 -1.45 -26.15 7.45
CA ARG A 926 -1.99 -26.12 8.82
C ARG A 926 -3.31 -25.37 8.84
N GLY A 927 -4.21 -25.81 9.73
CA GLY A 927 -5.53 -25.19 9.90
C GLY A 927 -6.56 -25.71 8.90
N GLN A 928 -7.74 -25.10 8.93
CA GLN A 928 -8.84 -25.36 8.01
C GLN A 928 -8.64 -24.56 6.71
N PHE A 929 -9.10 -25.06 5.57
CA PHE A 929 -8.98 -24.42 4.26
C PHE A 929 -10.34 -24.37 3.58
N LEU A 930 -10.64 -23.26 2.91
CA LEU A 930 -11.78 -23.14 2.01
C LEU A 930 -11.27 -23.18 0.57
N ALA A 931 -11.68 -24.21 -0.17
CA ALA A 931 -11.35 -24.42 -1.57
C ALA A 931 -12.54 -24.02 -2.45
N PHE A 932 -12.31 -23.08 -3.36
CA PHE A 932 -13.36 -22.48 -4.20
C PHE A 932 -12.95 -22.46 -5.67
N ALA A 933 -13.77 -21.81 -6.51
CA ALA A 933 -13.61 -21.79 -7.97
C ALA A 933 -13.50 -23.21 -8.57
N GLY A 934 -12.48 -23.50 -9.38
CA GLY A 934 -12.32 -24.78 -10.08
C GLY A 934 -12.30 -26.01 -9.15
N PHE A 935 -11.85 -25.85 -7.90
CA PHE A 935 -11.93 -26.90 -6.89
C PHE A 935 -13.38 -27.27 -6.59
N TYR A 936 -14.21 -26.27 -6.27
CA TYR A 936 -15.62 -26.47 -5.95
C TYR A 936 -16.40 -27.02 -7.14
N TYR A 937 -16.30 -26.39 -8.33
CA TYR A 937 -17.15 -26.79 -9.46
C TYR A 937 -16.91 -28.24 -9.90
N THR A 938 -15.65 -28.67 -9.92
CA THR A 938 -15.29 -30.06 -10.27
C THR A 938 -15.81 -31.05 -9.24
N PHE A 939 -15.58 -30.78 -7.95
CA PHE A 939 -15.98 -31.72 -6.89
C PHE A 939 -17.47 -31.68 -6.63
N HIS A 940 -18.13 -30.54 -6.82
CA HIS A 940 -19.59 -30.43 -6.76
C HIS A 940 -20.26 -31.29 -7.83
N PHE A 941 -19.76 -31.23 -9.07
CA PHE A 941 -20.23 -32.10 -10.15
C PHE A 941 -20.11 -33.59 -9.81
N LEU A 942 -19.00 -33.99 -9.15
CA LEU A 942 -18.77 -35.37 -8.70
C LEU A 942 -19.45 -35.71 -7.36
N ASN A 943 -20.19 -34.78 -6.76
CA ASN A 943 -20.81 -34.91 -5.44
C ASN A 943 -19.79 -35.18 -4.30
N LEU A 944 -18.63 -34.53 -4.34
CA LEU A 944 -17.47 -34.69 -3.44
C LEU A 944 -17.26 -33.48 -2.50
N THR A 945 -18.29 -32.67 -2.27
CA THR A 945 -18.21 -31.47 -1.41
C THR A 945 -18.66 -31.71 0.05
N HIS A 946 -18.98 -32.95 0.42
CA HIS A 946 -19.60 -33.31 1.71
C HIS A 946 -18.61 -33.92 2.72
N GLN A 947 -17.34 -33.50 2.70
CA GLN A 947 -16.27 -33.98 3.61
C GLN A 947 -16.09 -35.51 3.62
N GLN A 948 -16.18 -36.14 2.45
CA GLN A 948 -15.90 -37.57 2.31
C GLN A 948 -14.43 -37.90 2.58
N SER A 949 -14.17 -39.15 2.96
CA SER A 949 -12.79 -39.63 3.16
C SER A 949 -11.98 -39.60 1.86
N LEU A 950 -10.66 -39.45 1.96
CA LEU A 950 -9.80 -39.42 0.78
C LEU A 950 -9.90 -40.70 -0.06
N SER A 951 -10.13 -41.85 0.58
CA SER A 951 -10.38 -43.14 -0.08
C SER A 951 -11.66 -43.14 -0.93
N GLU A 952 -12.77 -42.60 -0.39
CA GLU A 952 -14.04 -42.47 -1.12
C GLU A 952 -13.93 -41.50 -2.29
N VAL A 953 -13.23 -40.38 -2.08
CA VAL A 953 -12.95 -39.38 -3.12
C VAL A 953 -12.17 -40.02 -4.26
N ASN A 954 -11.06 -40.71 -3.96
CA ASN A 954 -10.25 -41.39 -4.96
C ASN A 954 -11.07 -42.45 -5.70
N THR A 955 -11.82 -43.29 -4.98
CA THR A 955 -12.70 -44.32 -5.59
C THR A 955 -13.73 -43.70 -6.52
N THR A 956 -14.36 -42.59 -6.12
CA THR A 956 -15.36 -41.88 -6.93
C THR A 956 -14.74 -41.32 -8.19
N VAL A 957 -13.61 -40.60 -8.10
CA VAL A 957 -12.89 -40.06 -9.25
C VAL A 957 -12.46 -41.16 -10.22
N LEU A 958 -11.85 -42.24 -9.72
CA LEU A 958 -11.42 -43.38 -10.54
C LEU A 958 -12.62 -44.08 -11.19
N SER A 959 -13.75 -44.19 -10.51
CA SER A 959 -14.97 -44.78 -11.07
C SER A 959 -15.58 -43.91 -12.18
N PHE A 960 -15.52 -42.59 -12.02
CA PHE A 960 -16.00 -41.63 -13.02
C PHE A 960 -15.14 -41.67 -14.28
N CYS A 961 -13.81 -41.66 -14.13
CA CYS A 961 -12.85 -41.70 -15.22
C CYS A 961 -12.97 -42.94 -16.13
N ARG A 962 -13.49 -44.07 -15.60
CA ARG A 962 -13.69 -45.31 -16.36
C ARG A 962 -14.98 -45.33 -17.21
N ARG A 963 -15.83 -44.31 -17.11
CA ARG A 963 -17.08 -44.27 -17.87
C ARG A 963 -16.84 -43.93 -19.35
N SER A 964 -17.66 -44.49 -20.23
CA SER A 964 -17.61 -44.25 -21.68
C SER A 964 -18.52 -43.09 -22.11
N TRP A 965 -18.19 -42.47 -23.25
CA TRP A 965 -18.83 -41.25 -23.79
C TRP A 965 -20.25 -41.46 -24.36
N THR A 966 -20.33 -42.18 -25.49
CA THR A 966 -21.51 -42.52 -26.33
C THR A 966 -22.64 -41.49 -26.42
N GLU A 967 -22.54 -40.63 -27.44
CA GLU A 967 -23.67 -40.16 -28.25
C GLU A 967 -24.00 -41.23 -29.31
N GLY A 968 -25.27 -41.65 -29.42
CA GLY A 968 -25.75 -42.47 -30.53
C GLY A 968 -25.87 -43.98 -30.23
N GLY A 969 -27.08 -44.41 -29.92
CA GLY A 969 -27.45 -45.82 -30.06
C GLY A 969 -27.64 -46.17 -31.54
N PHE A 970 -27.05 -47.28 -31.98
CA PHE A 970 -27.76 -48.22 -32.84
C PHE A 970 -27.61 -49.62 -32.23
N LEU A 971 -28.75 -50.19 -31.87
CA LEU A 971 -28.91 -51.55 -31.38
C LEU A 971 -28.25 -52.52 -32.36
N SER A 972 -27.20 -53.22 -31.92
CA SER A 972 -26.97 -54.59 -32.38
C SER A 972 -27.34 -55.50 -31.22
N ILE A 973 -28.56 -56.03 -31.29
CA ILE A 973 -29.00 -57.14 -30.45
C ILE A 973 -28.12 -58.32 -30.82
N SER A 974 -27.09 -58.58 -30.03
CA SER A 974 -26.38 -59.86 -30.05
C SER A 974 -26.74 -60.61 -28.78
N PHE A 975 -27.58 -61.63 -28.96
CA PHE A 975 -27.91 -62.63 -27.96
C PHE A 975 -26.61 -63.24 -27.38
N ILE A 976 -26.33 -62.98 -26.10
CA ILE A 976 -25.38 -63.77 -25.30
C ILE A 976 -26.04 -64.08 -23.94
N PRO A 977 -25.94 -65.31 -23.41
CA PRO A 977 -26.75 -65.78 -22.30
C PRO A 977 -26.27 -65.27 -20.94
N CYS A 978 -27.22 -65.19 -20.01
CA CYS A 978 -27.07 -64.98 -18.57
C CYS A 978 -25.82 -65.64 -17.97
N CYS A 979 -24.93 -64.84 -17.37
CA CYS A 979 -24.38 -65.00 -16.02
C CYS A 979 -23.28 -63.95 -15.77
N THR A 980 -23.67 -62.76 -15.29
CA THR A 980 -23.00 -61.89 -14.29
C THR A 980 -23.62 -60.51 -14.43
N VAL A 981 -24.58 -60.19 -13.56
CA VAL A 981 -25.16 -58.85 -13.50
C VAL A 981 -24.18 -57.96 -12.74
N SER A 982 -23.23 -57.37 -13.47
CA SER A 982 -22.56 -56.15 -12.98
C SER A 982 -23.44 -54.97 -13.41
N PRO A 983 -23.80 -54.04 -12.53
CA PRO A 983 -24.59 -52.89 -12.96
C PRO A 983 -23.73 -52.07 -13.92
N MET A 984 -24.03 -52.14 -15.23
CA MET A 984 -23.46 -51.20 -16.20
C MET A 984 -23.90 -49.80 -15.76
N ALA A 985 -22.95 -49.01 -15.25
CA ALA A 985 -23.20 -47.61 -14.94
C ALA A 985 -23.70 -46.92 -16.23
N PRO A 986 -24.71 -46.04 -16.15
CA PRO A 986 -25.23 -45.34 -17.31
C PRO A 986 -24.13 -44.52 -18.00
N GLN A 987 -24.24 -44.45 -19.33
CA GLN A 987 -23.29 -43.75 -20.21
C GLN A 987 -23.20 -42.26 -19.84
N LEU A 988 -22.03 -41.62 -20.02
CA LEU A 988 -21.75 -40.26 -19.53
C LEU A 988 -22.75 -39.22 -20.08
N VAL A 989 -22.92 -39.19 -21.40
CA VAL A 989 -23.79 -38.22 -22.08
C VAL A 989 -25.26 -38.34 -21.64
N GLN A 990 -25.74 -39.58 -21.44
CA GLN A 990 -27.10 -39.84 -20.98
C GLN A 990 -27.31 -39.43 -19.51
N SER A 991 -26.26 -39.54 -18.71
CA SER A 991 -26.30 -39.21 -17.28
C SER A 991 -26.24 -37.70 -17.02
N PHE A 992 -25.55 -36.94 -17.89
CA PHE A 992 -25.28 -35.51 -17.70
C PHE A 992 -25.44 -34.69 -18.99
N PRO A 993 -26.64 -34.65 -19.61
CA PRO A 993 -26.84 -33.95 -20.87
C PRO A 993 -26.67 -32.43 -20.77
N GLN A 994 -26.78 -31.85 -19.56
CA GLN A 994 -26.66 -30.40 -19.34
C GLN A 994 -25.20 -29.92 -19.30
N ASP A 995 -24.24 -30.82 -19.07
CA ASP A 995 -22.81 -30.49 -18.87
C ASP A 995 -21.93 -30.89 -20.07
N LEU A 996 -22.55 -31.24 -21.20
CA LEU A 996 -21.89 -31.82 -22.39
C LEU A 996 -20.60 -31.11 -22.81
N LYS A 997 -20.58 -29.78 -22.74
CA LYS A 997 -19.42 -28.95 -23.12
C LYS A 997 -18.16 -29.28 -22.31
N TYR A 998 -18.30 -29.54 -21.00
CA TYR A 998 -17.17 -29.74 -20.09
C TYR A 998 -17.02 -31.19 -19.62
N LEU A 999 -18.01 -32.04 -19.92
CA LEU A 999 -18.13 -33.41 -19.41
C LEU A 999 -16.87 -34.26 -19.63
N HIS A 1000 -16.21 -34.11 -20.78
CA HIS A 1000 -15.01 -34.85 -21.15
C HIS A 1000 -13.77 -34.47 -20.32
N THR A 1001 -13.77 -33.29 -19.68
CA THR A 1001 -12.63 -32.76 -18.91
C THR A 1001 -12.65 -33.09 -17.42
N TYR A 1002 -13.80 -33.40 -16.82
CA TYR A 1002 -13.93 -33.56 -15.37
C TYR A 1002 -13.00 -34.65 -14.80
N CYS A 1003 -12.75 -35.73 -15.53
CA CYS A 1003 -11.78 -36.74 -15.09
C CYS A 1003 -10.36 -36.16 -15.00
N SER A 1004 -9.91 -35.48 -16.05
CA SER A 1004 -8.61 -34.80 -16.09
C SER A 1004 -8.45 -33.81 -14.95
N VAL A 1005 -9.47 -32.98 -14.72
CA VAL A 1005 -9.44 -31.93 -13.68
C VAL A 1005 -9.52 -32.52 -12.28
N ALA A 1006 -10.31 -33.57 -12.05
CA ALA A 1006 -10.39 -34.21 -10.74
C ALA A 1006 -9.07 -34.90 -10.36
N ILE A 1007 -8.44 -35.61 -11.31
CA ILE A 1007 -7.11 -36.20 -11.10
C ILE A 1007 -6.05 -35.10 -10.91
N TYR A 1008 -6.15 -34.00 -11.66
CA TYR A 1008 -5.30 -32.83 -11.49
C TYR A 1008 -5.44 -32.20 -10.09
N ILE A 1009 -6.66 -31.97 -9.61
CA ILE A 1009 -6.94 -31.45 -8.27
C ILE A 1009 -6.36 -32.37 -7.20
N LEU A 1010 -6.57 -33.69 -7.32
CA LEU A 1010 -6.01 -34.64 -6.35
C LEU A 1010 -4.48 -34.62 -6.36
N THR A 1011 -3.86 -34.59 -7.53
CA THR A 1011 -2.39 -34.49 -7.66
C THR A 1011 -1.89 -33.16 -7.07
N LEU A 1012 -2.57 -32.05 -7.37
CA LEU A 1012 -2.22 -30.72 -6.85
C LEU A 1012 -2.34 -30.65 -5.32
N LEU A 1013 -3.42 -31.17 -4.73
CA LEU A 1013 -3.63 -31.12 -3.28
C LEU A 1013 -2.68 -32.08 -2.54
N LEU A 1014 -2.55 -33.33 -3.00
CA LEU A 1014 -1.80 -34.37 -2.31
C LEU A 1014 -0.30 -34.30 -2.59
N ASP A 1015 0.07 -34.33 -3.87
CA ASP A 1015 1.48 -34.36 -4.26
C ASP A 1015 2.07 -32.94 -4.34
N GLY A 1016 1.28 -31.93 -4.73
CA GLY A 1016 1.71 -30.53 -4.81
C GLY A 1016 1.74 -29.86 -3.44
N TYR A 1017 0.57 -29.60 -2.86
CA TYR A 1017 0.42 -28.87 -1.59
C TYR A 1017 0.66 -29.73 -0.35
N LYS A 1018 0.92 -31.02 -0.51
CA LYS A 1018 1.27 -31.96 0.58
C LYS A 1018 0.14 -32.16 1.60
N PHE A 1019 -1.12 -32.03 1.19
CA PHE A 1019 -2.23 -32.58 1.96
C PHE A 1019 -2.13 -34.11 2.00
N ASN A 1020 -2.61 -34.73 3.08
CA ASN A 1020 -2.55 -36.17 3.28
C ASN A 1020 -3.80 -36.64 4.02
N GLU A 1021 -3.92 -37.95 4.27
CA GLU A 1021 -5.05 -38.56 4.99
C GLU A 1021 -5.44 -37.83 6.30
N HIS A 1022 -4.46 -37.26 7.02
CA HIS A 1022 -4.71 -36.55 8.29
C HIS A 1022 -5.13 -35.08 8.11
N THR A 1023 -4.73 -34.45 7.00
CA THR A 1023 -5.06 -33.04 6.73
C THR A 1023 -6.19 -32.87 5.72
N TRP A 1024 -6.63 -33.95 5.06
CA TRP A 1024 -7.72 -33.95 4.09
C TRP A 1024 -9.03 -33.40 4.65
N SER A 1025 -9.40 -33.83 5.86
CA SER A 1025 -10.63 -33.37 6.54
C SER A 1025 -10.64 -31.87 6.84
N ASN A 1026 -9.52 -31.18 6.67
CA ASN A 1026 -9.43 -29.74 6.88
C ASN A 1026 -9.83 -28.92 5.65
N ILE A 1027 -10.05 -29.55 4.49
CA ILE A 1027 -10.42 -28.86 3.26
C ILE A 1027 -11.94 -28.87 3.10
N HIS A 1028 -12.52 -27.69 2.98
CA HIS A 1028 -13.95 -27.48 2.72
C HIS A 1028 -14.12 -26.93 1.31
N PHE A 1029 -14.90 -27.63 0.48
CA PHE A 1029 -15.17 -27.19 -0.89
C PHE A 1029 -16.46 -26.36 -0.88
N SER A 1030 -16.36 -25.05 -1.14
CA SER A 1030 -17.52 -24.17 -1.17
C SER A 1030 -17.43 -23.13 -2.27
N ARG A 1031 -18.59 -22.75 -2.82
CA ARG A 1031 -18.72 -21.61 -3.71
C ARG A 1031 -19.03 -20.31 -2.96
N GLN A 1032 -19.77 -20.41 -1.86
CA GLN A 1032 -20.31 -19.25 -1.15
C GLN A 1032 -20.09 -19.35 0.36
N ALA A 1033 -19.93 -18.20 0.99
CA ALA A 1033 -19.98 -18.02 2.44
C ALA A 1033 -20.90 -16.84 2.74
N ALA A 1034 -21.80 -16.98 3.72
CA ALA A 1034 -22.79 -15.96 4.06
C ALA A 1034 -23.55 -15.40 2.82
N ASN A 1035 -23.98 -16.28 1.92
CA ASN A 1035 -24.66 -15.95 0.65
C ASN A 1035 -23.88 -15.02 -0.30
N THR A 1036 -22.56 -14.92 -0.13
CA THR A 1036 -21.65 -14.16 -1.00
C THR A 1036 -20.72 -15.13 -1.71
N ASP A 1037 -20.48 -14.94 -3.01
CA ASP A 1037 -19.53 -15.76 -3.76
C ASP A 1037 -18.11 -15.54 -3.22
N ILE A 1038 -17.40 -16.65 -3.01
CA ILE A 1038 -16.03 -16.63 -2.48
C ILE A 1038 -15.07 -16.42 -3.65
N GLY A 1039 -14.25 -15.38 -3.53
CA GLY A 1039 -13.20 -15.03 -4.47
C GLY A 1039 -12.41 -13.84 -3.95
N TRP A 1040 -11.44 -13.34 -4.71
CA TRP A 1040 -10.60 -12.21 -4.29
C TRP A 1040 -11.35 -10.86 -4.29
N THR A 1041 -12.49 -10.75 -4.99
CA THR A 1041 -13.19 -9.49 -5.27
C THR A 1041 -13.68 -8.74 -4.03
N LEU A 1042 -14.25 -9.44 -3.05
CA LEU A 1042 -14.74 -8.80 -1.83
C LEU A 1042 -13.57 -8.27 -0.99
N GLY A 1043 -12.54 -9.09 -0.74
CA GLY A 1043 -11.33 -8.67 -0.03
C GLY A 1043 -10.60 -7.51 -0.71
N PHE A 1044 -10.57 -7.52 -2.05
CA PHE A 1044 -10.06 -6.40 -2.84
C PHE A 1044 -10.89 -5.14 -2.61
N MET A 1045 -12.22 -5.22 -2.72
CA MET A 1045 -13.10 -4.08 -2.46
C MET A 1045 -12.89 -3.55 -1.04
N LEU A 1046 -12.99 -4.41 -0.03
CA LEU A 1046 -12.85 -4.07 1.39
C LEU A 1046 -11.54 -3.34 1.68
N ASN A 1047 -10.45 -3.75 1.04
CA ASN A 1047 -9.15 -3.11 1.17
C ASN A 1047 -9.14 -1.70 0.55
N PHE A 1048 -9.60 -1.55 -0.70
CA PHE A 1048 -9.55 -0.26 -1.41
C PHE A 1048 -10.66 0.73 -1.01
N THR A 1049 -11.73 0.26 -0.39
CA THR A 1049 -12.74 1.10 0.25
C THR A 1049 -12.49 1.28 1.75
N ASN A 1050 -11.38 0.75 2.27
CA ASN A 1050 -10.94 0.94 3.66
C ASN A 1050 -11.96 0.46 4.71
N MET A 1051 -12.75 -0.56 4.38
CA MET A 1051 -13.82 -1.12 5.22
C MET A 1051 -13.33 -2.14 6.26
N ILE A 1052 -12.05 -2.51 6.24
CA ILE A 1052 -11.42 -3.29 7.31
C ILE A 1052 -10.46 -2.36 8.06
N PRO A 1053 -10.79 -1.92 9.29
CA PRO A 1053 -9.89 -1.08 10.05
C PRO A 1053 -8.64 -1.86 10.48
N ALA A 1054 -7.48 -1.20 10.44
CA ALA A 1054 -6.23 -1.80 10.91
C ALA A 1054 -6.20 -1.99 12.43
N GLU A 1055 -6.95 -1.19 13.19
CA GLU A 1055 -7.11 -1.32 14.65
C GLU A 1055 -8.54 -1.71 15.00
N ALA A 1056 -8.72 -2.37 16.14
CA ALA A 1056 -10.06 -2.58 16.69
C ALA A 1056 -10.70 -1.21 16.99
N LEU A 1057 -11.97 -1.03 16.64
CA LEU A 1057 -12.70 0.19 16.95
C LEU A 1057 -12.61 0.48 18.46
N LEU A 1058 -11.90 1.57 18.81
CA LEU A 1058 -11.86 2.08 20.17
C LEU A 1058 -13.29 2.40 20.59
N HIS A 1059 -13.80 1.65 21.57
CA HIS A 1059 -15.03 2.01 22.26
C HIS A 1059 -14.82 3.34 22.97
N VAL A 1060 -15.35 4.40 22.38
CA VAL A 1060 -15.31 5.72 22.99
C VAL A 1060 -16.19 5.69 24.24
N LYS A 1061 -15.58 5.91 25.41
CA LYS A 1061 -16.29 6.24 26.65
C LYS A 1061 -17.09 7.54 26.43
N GLY A 1062 -18.35 7.40 26.08
CA GLY A 1062 -19.32 8.49 26.07
C GLY A 1062 -19.82 8.77 27.49
N HIS A 1063 -19.91 10.05 27.85
CA HIS A 1063 -20.56 10.49 29.08
C HIS A 1063 -22.08 10.31 28.91
N GLN A 1064 -22.77 9.62 29.83
CA GLN A 1064 -24.24 9.58 29.83
C GLN A 1064 -24.81 11.01 29.93
N PRO A 1065 -25.50 11.54 28.90
CA PRO A 1065 -26.04 12.90 28.91
C PRO A 1065 -27.02 13.15 30.06
N GLY A 1066 -27.68 12.10 30.55
CA GLY A 1066 -28.72 12.18 31.58
C GLY A 1066 -28.24 12.65 32.95
N LEU A 1067 -27.02 12.31 33.37
CA LEU A 1067 -26.51 12.71 34.70
C LEU A 1067 -26.01 14.16 34.71
N TRP A 1068 -25.39 14.61 33.62
CA TRP A 1068 -24.94 15.99 33.44
C TRP A 1068 -26.14 16.94 33.23
N ALA A 1069 -27.07 16.56 32.35
CA ALA A 1069 -28.33 17.28 32.17
C ALA A 1069 -29.13 17.30 33.49
N GLY A 1070 -29.21 16.18 34.21
CA GLY A 1070 -29.87 16.10 35.51
C GLY A 1070 -29.24 17.02 36.56
N ALA A 1071 -27.91 17.06 36.66
CA ALA A 1071 -27.19 17.93 37.59
C ALA A 1071 -27.39 19.42 37.26
N VAL A 1072 -27.30 19.79 35.97
CA VAL A 1072 -27.53 21.17 35.51
C VAL A 1072 -29.00 21.57 35.69
N SER A 1073 -29.96 20.69 35.34
CA SER A 1073 -31.38 20.90 35.60
C SER A 1073 -31.68 21.09 37.08
N PHE A 1074 -31.05 20.30 37.96
CA PHE A 1074 -31.23 20.42 39.40
C PHE A 1074 -30.67 21.74 39.94
N LEU A 1075 -29.50 22.17 39.46
CA LEU A 1075 -28.89 23.44 39.84
C LEU A 1075 -29.75 24.63 39.41
N VAL A 1076 -30.25 24.60 38.16
CA VAL A 1076 -31.15 25.63 37.61
C VAL A 1076 -32.47 25.65 38.37
N LEU A 1077 -33.08 24.49 38.64
CA LEU A 1077 -34.32 24.40 39.42
C LEU A 1077 -34.14 24.89 40.86
N ALA A 1078 -33.00 24.61 41.50
CA ALA A 1078 -32.68 25.09 42.84
C ALA A 1078 -32.52 26.62 42.89
N ILE A 1079 -31.86 27.21 41.88
CA ILE A 1079 -31.71 28.66 41.75
C ILE A 1079 -33.08 29.32 41.50
N VAL A 1080 -33.89 28.77 40.59
CA VAL A 1080 -35.25 29.26 40.31
C VAL A 1080 -36.14 29.15 41.56
N ALA A 1081 -36.10 28.02 42.27
CA ALA A 1081 -36.87 27.84 43.51
C ALA A 1081 -36.42 28.83 44.60
N GLY A 1082 -35.12 29.09 44.74
CA GLY A 1082 -34.58 30.11 45.65
C GLY A 1082 -35.06 31.52 45.31
N LEU A 1083 -35.02 31.90 44.03
CA LEU A 1083 -35.51 33.19 43.55
C LEU A 1083 -37.03 33.34 43.74
N VAL A 1084 -37.80 32.28 43.51
CA VAL A 1084 -39.25 32.24 43.74
C VAL A 1084 -39.59 32.31 45.23
N ALA A 1085 -38.83 31.65 46.11
CA ALA A 1085 -39.02 31.73 47.56
C ALA A 1085 -38.73 33.14 48.08
N VAL A 1086 -37.69 33.81 47.58
CA VAL A 1086 -37.39 35.21 47.89
C VAL A 1086 -38.49 36.14 47.36
N PHE A 1087 -39.00 35.88 46.14
CA PHE A 1087 -40.12 36.64 45.57
C PHE A 1087 -41.40 36.47 46.42
N LEU A 1088 -41.75 35.24 46.80
CA LEU A 1088 -42.89 34.95 47.65
C LEU A 1088 -42.72 35.58 49.05
N GLN A 1089 -41.54 35.54 49.68
CA GLN A 1089 -41.34 36.21 50.98
C GLN A 1089 -41.38 37.74 50.91
N CYS A 1090 -40.95 38.34 49.79
CA CYS A 1090 -41.02 39.78 49.58
C CYS A 1090 -42.45 40.28 49.26
N PHE A 1091 -43.33 39.41 48.74
CA PHE A 1091 -44.67 39.80 48.26
C PHE A 1091 -45.85 39.15 49.01
N TRP A 1092 -45.64 38.10 49.80
CA TRP A 1092 -46.68 37.46 50.62
C TRP A 1092 -46.86 38.24 51.93
N LYS A 1093 -47.66 39.31 51.86
CA LYS A 1093 -48.30 39.86 53.05
C LYS A 1093 -49.41 38.90 53.49
N THR A 1094 -49.25 38.26 54.64
CA THR A 1094 -50.42 37.98 55.49
C THR A 1094 -50.98 39.33 55.94
N LYS A 1095 -52.31 39.45 55.84
CA LYS A 1095 -53.17 40.62 56.15
C LYS A 1095 -52.60 41.61 57.16
#